data_AF-A0A6G6JXG5-F1
#
_entry.id   AF-A0A6G6JXG5-F1
#
_cell.length_a   1.000
_cell.length_b   1.000
_cell.length_c   1.000
_cell.angle_alpha   90.00
_cell.angle_beta   90.00
_cell.angle_gamma   90.00
#
_symmetry.space_group_name_H-M   'P 1'
#
loop_
_entity.id
_entity.type
_entity.pdbx_description
1 polymer ?
#
loop_
_entity_poly.entity_id
_entity_poly.type
_entity_poly.pdbx_seq_one_letter_code
_entity_poly.pdbx_strand_id
1 'polypeptide(L)'
;MPFRHAIIMKRIGLALSGGGFRASLYHLGLVRFLRDAGLLSRVTHIASVSGGSIFSAHLVLNWKRYCGTDEEFEEVAAEFLSFVRLNVRSRILRRFPLTFPLRWGRMLLGKSNRKLTRTGLLEHHYEKFLYGDVSLFELPQSPKLHLLTTNLSEGCLCSFSRDGLSMVRRQGGHTFRVDKIHTGLATVPMAVTASSAFPGFFPPLELTGSEVGVSGGEFGKQAYTDGGVYDNLGVRVFRFIERQMLADEELVREDFVDLRGALEALREASVSDADTPLQRLALLLEEAGKSGEDSPLNRFASALEEVLEKPELFDSSGSIIDTILTRLGTVMCHYQFQHEALFAGLKPDDAAAAELLLSSRTGGQSLDAGDQVWLNRHLLETAFRCATGKPCFQRLQSGFDCVMVSDVGRQIKVVKGNSGGLIRTALRASDILMDRVWQLENETFRGAGGFVFARITEVVEPEEDPTAPHPEIQRQAANIRTDLDHFTPLEISSLVRHGYCVARKICRSRPDVFGESLPDTPPWEPIPERRPVTDEARENANPVTPDRAPTEATNESRELQGSANRRVWSSFFDRRDWVTFVYVPILVPIVLLLPYLSLQYYKRMVRLNTLTLSFAQGSPDLARLGNLLDEGAQKPWTGVKVEETQDITVPDLHGYKILSDSRITDLRSWQPGEVGKADSRIYTYRRLLVMKLPENTDQHFFRERLILTGAEGQVRFPPQALEAKVQRAPLDEQGHYRWDAVFDFSKVPSGKPMELMVEVQSPGLFLYGSNAATGMTFAIEAQTSELLQWVLMPKGREYNKYRYIYYQRDHPETAKEGVFTTEYLAKDSTLLAFKILALEPGYDHEISWEYR
;
A
#
# COMPACT_ATOMS: atom_id res chain seq x y z
N MET A 1 25.54 29.57 -57.44
CA MET A 1 25.31 29.71 -55.98
C MET A 1 24.83 28.37 -55.47
N PRO A 2 25.41 27.80 -54.40
CA PRO A 2 24.91 26.55 -53.86
C PRO A 2 23.54 26.82 -53.23
N PHE A 3 22.57 25.99 -53.57
CA PHE A 3 21.22 25.98 -53.01
C PHE A 3 21.32 26.04 -51.48
N ARG A 4 20.76 27.11 -50.89
CA ARG A 4 20.48 27.15 -49.45
C ARG A 4 19.56 25.95 -49.18
N HIS A 5 20.08 24.92 -48.54
CA HIS A 5 19.24 23.87 -47.98
C HIS A 5 18.26 24.57 -47.04
N ALA A 6 16.98 24.57 -47.39
CA ALA A 6 15.93 24.94 -46.46
C ALA A 6 16.15 24.09 -45.20
N ILE A 7 16.27 24.75 -44.04
CA ILE A 7 16.47 24.05 -42.76
C ILE A 7 15.18 23.28 -42.48
N ILE A 8 15.16 22.00 -42.83
CA ILE A 8 14.05 21.09 -42.55
C ILE A 8 13.87 21.07 -41.02
N MET A 9 12.77 21.63 -40.51
CA MET A 9 12.46 21.55 -39.08
C MET A 9 12.03 20.13 -38.71
N LYS A 10 12.97 19.36 -38.18
CA LYS A 10 12.77 17.96 -37.79
C LYS A 10 11.92 17.86 -36.53
N ARG A 11 10.90 17.00 -36.55
CA ARG A 11 9.97 16.76 -35.44
C ARG A 11 10.48 15.62 -34.55
N ILE A 12 10.61 15.91 -33.26
CA ILE A 12 11.12 14.97 -32.27
C ILE A 12 9.97 14.49 -31.37
N GLY A 13 9.80 13.17 -31.28
CA GLY A 13 9.03 12.54 -30.21
C GLY A 13 9.93 12.30 -29.00
N LEU A 14 9.44 12.54 -27.78
CA LEU A 14 10.21 12.32 -26.55
C LEU A 14 9.49 11.31 -25.66
N ALA A 15 10.13 10.17 -25.41
CA ALA A 15 9.63 9.14 -24.49
C ALA A 15 10.39 9.23 -23.15
N LEU A 16 9.68 9.45 -22.05
CA LEU A 16 10.22 9.62 -20.71
C LEU A 16 9.79 8.47 -19.81
N SER A 17 10.69 7.51 -19.64
CA SER A 17 10.42 6.25 -18.91
C SER A 17 10.13 6.42 -17.41
N GLY A 18 9.57 5.36 -16.83
CA GLY A 18 9.29 5.24 -15.39
C GLY A 18 10.54 5.04 -14.53
N GLY A 19 10.37 5.21 -13.21
CA GLY A 19 11.46 5.07 -12.22
C GLY A 19 11.42 6.02 -11.02
N GLY A 20 10.25 6.59 -10.72
CA GLY A 20 10.07 7.56 -9.62
C GLY A 20 10.95 8.80 -9.76
N PHE A 21 11.37 9.40 -8.64
CA PHE A 21 12.15 10.65 -8.67
C PHE A 21 13.52 10.52 -9.31
N ARG A 22 14.11 9.31 -9.34
CA ARG A 22 15.32 9.06 -10.11
C ARG A 22 15.12 9.37 -11.59
N ALA A 23 14.02 8.88 -12.15
CA ALA A 23 13.67 9.13 -13.54
C ALA A 23 13.39 10.61 -13.77
N SER A 24 12.59 11.23 -12.91
CA SER A 24 12.28 12.65 -13.01
C SER A 24 13.52 13.56 -13.06
N LEU A 25 14.51 13.30 -12.21
CA LEU A 25 15.76 14.09 -12.15
C LEU A 25 16.67 13.84 -13.35
N TYR A 26 16.79 12.58 -13.79
CA TYR A 26 17.55 12.25 -15.01
C TYR A 26 16.94 12.92 -16.24
N HIS A 27 15.60 12.88 -16.37
CA HIS A 27 14.87 13.53 -17.46
C HIS A 27 15.02 15.05 -17.45
N LEU A 28 15.06 15.68 -16.28
CA LEU A 28 15.33 17.11 -16.13
C LEU A 28 16.70 17.48 -16.73
N GLY A 29 17.74 16.67 -16.49
CA GLY A 29 19.06 16.84 -17.10
C GLY A 29 19.03 16.74 -18.63
N LEU A 30 18.34 15.73 -19.15
CA LEU A 30 18.18 15.53 -20.59
C LEU A 30 17.43 16.70 -21.25
N VAL A 31 16.35 17.18 -20.63
CA VAL A 31 15.57 18.33 -21.13
C VAL A 31 16.39 19.61 -21.08
N ARG A 32 17.21 19.80 -20.04
CA ARG A 32 18.15 20.93 -19.98
C ARG A 32 19.12 20.90 -21.16
N PHE A 33 19.67 19.73 -21.51
CA PHE A 33 20.52 19.60 -22.69
C PHE A 33 19.76 19.93 -24.00
N LEU A 34 18.56 19.37 -24.18
CA LEU A 34 17.75 19.66 -25.37
C LEU A 34 17.43 21.16 -25.50
N ARG A 35 17.22 21.85 -24.38
CA ARG A 35 17.05 23.32 -24.36
C ARG A 35 18.33 24.02 -24.81
N ASP A 36 19.46 23.70 -24.19
CA ASP A 36 20.75 24.33 -24.47
C ASP A 36 21.20 24.11 -25.92
N ALA A 37 20.81 22.97 -26.51
CA ALA A 37 21.05 22.66 -27.92
C ALA A 37 20.03 23.30 -28.89
N GLY A 38 19.03 24.04 -28.40
CA GLY A 38 17.95 24.61 -29.23
C GLY A 38 17.03 23.55 -29.86
N LEU A 39 17.01 22.34 -29.31
CA LEU A 39 16.24 21.19 -29.79
C LEU A 39 14.90 21.02 -29.06
N LEU A 40 14.76 21.57 -27.85
CA LEU A 40 13.55 21.39 -27.03
C LEU A 40 12.28 21.90 -27.74
N SER A 41 12.37 23.01 -28.48
CA SER A 41 11.27 23.57 -29.26
C SER A 41 10.82 22.68 -30.43
N ARG A 42 11.64 21.70 -30.83
CA ARG A 42 11.33 20.72 -31.88
C ARG A 42 10.60 19.48 -31.35
N VAL A 43 10.46 19.36 -30.02
CA VAL A 43 9.70 18.29 -29.40
C VAL A 43 8.21 18.56 -29.58
N THR A 44 7.50 17.70 -30.30
CA THR A 44 6.07 17.87 -30.60
C THR A 44 5.18 16.99 -29.74
N HIS A 45 5.68 15.82 -29.32
CA HIS A 45 4.96 14.85 -28.53
C HIS A 45 5.83 14.33 -27.40
N ILE A 46 5.25 14.24 -26.21
CA ILE A 46 5.91 13.69 -25.02
C ILE A 46 5.06 12.53 -24.52
N ALA A 47 5.61 11.32 -24.57
CA ALA A 47 5.05 10.16 -23.87
C ALA A 47 5.78 9.95 -22.56
N SER A 48 5.06 9.65 -21.50
CA SER A 48 5.67 9.57 -20.18
C SER A 48 5.02 8.53 -19.28
N VAL A 49 5.82 7.93 -18.41
CA VAL A 49 5.38 6.88 -17.48
C VAL A 49 5.84 7.21 -16.06
N SER A 50 4.98 7.07 -15.06
CA SER A 50 5.34 7.14 -13.64
C SER A 50 6.15 8.38 -13.27
N GLY A 51 7.39 8.21 -12.80
CA GLY A 51 8.34 9.30 -12.54
C GLY A 51 8.57 10.24 -13.73
N GLY A 52 8.54 9.70 -14.96
CA GLY A 52 8.49 10.48 -16.19
C GLY A 52 7.27 11.39 -16.20
N SER A 53 6.07 10.85 -15.98
CA SER A 53 4.83 11.62 -15.97
C SER A 53 4.81 12.73 -14.92
N ILE A 54 5.43 12.52 -13.75
CA ILE A 54 5.56 13.56 -12.73
C ILE A 54 6.30 14.78 -13.29
N PHE A 55 7.44 14.56 -13.95
CA PHE A 55 8.21 15.64 -14.55
C PHE A 55 7.57 16.19 -15.82
N SER A 56 7.07 15.34 -16.71
CA SER A 56 6.48 15.75 -17.99
C SER A 56 5.26 16.64 -17.84
N ALA A 57 4.38 16.36 -16.87
CA ALA A 57 3.26 17.24 -16.57
C ALA A 57 3.73 18.62 -16.10
N HIS A 58 4.75 18.66 -15.24
CA HIS A 58 5.34 19.92 -14.76
C HIS A 58 6.00 20.70 -15.91
N LEU A 59 6.75 19.99 -16.77
CA LEU A 59 7.43 20.52 -17.95
C LEU A 59 6.44 21.17 -18.92
N VAL A 60 5.38 20.45 -19.26
CA VAL A 60 4.42 20.88 -20.27
C VAL A 60 3.52 22.01 -19.75
N LEU A 61 3.09 21.98 -18.48
CA LEU A 61 2.36 23.09 -17.88
C LEU A 61 3.19 24.39 -17.82
N ASN A 62 4.51 24.25 -17.66
CA ASN A 62 5.43 25.38 -17.61
C ASN A 62 6.30 25.51 -18.88
N TRP A 63 5.79 25.05 -20.03
CA TRP A 63 6.59 24.91 -21.26
C TRP A 63 7.32 26.20 -21.67
N LYS A 64 6.65 27.34 -21.55
CA LYS A 64 7.21 28.67 -21.87
C LYS A 64 8.40 29.02 -20.98
N ARG A 65 8.32 28.75 -19.66
CA ARG A 65 9.40 29.02 -18.70
C ARG A 65 10.59 28.09 -18.94
N TYR A 66 10.33 26.81 -19.22
CA TYR A 66 11.39 25.85 -19.59
C TYR A 66 12.07 26.19 -20.91
N CYS A 67 11.37 26.80 -21.88
CA CYS A 67 11.98 27.29 -23.13
C CYS A 67 12.48 28.75 -23.04
N GLY A 68 12.30 29.40 -21.88
CA GLY A 68 12.57 30.82 -21.66
C GLY A 68 14.03 31.12 -21.34
N THR A 69 14.28 32.19 -20.59
CA THR A 69 15.65 32.57 -20.19
C THR A 69 16.27 31.55 -19.22
N ASP A 70 17.57 31.65 -18.96
CA ASP A 70 18.23 30.75 -18.00
C ASP A 70 17.66 30.92 -16.58
N GLU A 71 17.33 32.16 -16.20
CA GLU A 71 16.72 32.47 -14.91
C GLU A 71 15.32 31.86 -14.78
N GLU A 72 14.48 31.95 -15.82
CA GLU A 72 13.14 31.34 -15.83
C GLU A 72 13.22 29.82 -15.74
N PHE A 73 14.18 29.20 -16.43
CA PHE A 73 14.43 27.77 -16.35
C PHE A 73 14.85 27.35 -14.94
N GLU A 74 15.79 28.07 -14.33
CA GLU A 74 16.29 27.75 -13.00
C GLU A 74 15.23 27.91 -11.92
N GLU A 75 14.42 28.96 -11.99
CA GLU A 75 13.30 29.18 -11.07
C GLU A 75 12.29 28.02 -11.14
N VAL A 76 11.83 27.66 -12.34
CA VAL A 76 10.84 26.59 -12.51
C VAL A 76 11.42 25.22 -12.18
N ALA A 77 12.71 24.98 -12.46
CA ALA A 77 13.38 23.77 -12.03
C ALA A 77 13.52 23.71 -10.50
N ALA A 78 13.79 24.83 -9.83
CA ALA A 78 13.88 24.90 -8.37
C ALA A 78 12.53 24.57 -7.69
N GLU A 79 11.40 25.02 -8.25
CA GLU A 79 10.05 24.63 -7.82
C GLU A 79 9.91 23.10 -7.84
N PHE A 80 10.28 22.46 -8.96
CA PHE A 80 10.25 21.00 -9.09
C PHE A 80 11.19 20.29 -8.11
N LEU A 81 12.42 20.78 -7.95
CA LEU A 81 13.40 20.22 -7.01
C LEU A 81 12.95 20.35 -5.56
N SER A 82 12.21 21.40 -5.21
CA SER A 82 11.61 21.56 -3.88
C SER A 82 10.60 20.44 -3.58
N PHE A 83 9.84 20.01 -4.60
CA PHE A 83 8.90 18.89 -4.50
C PHE A 83 9.59 17.53 -4.39
N VAL A 84 10.66 17.30 -5.15
CA VAL A 84 11.46 16.06 -5.02
C VAL A 84 12.04 15.92 -3.61
N ARG A 85 12.31 17.03 -2.93
CA ARG A 85 12.85 17.07 -1.56
C ARG A 85 11.78 16.94 -0.46
N LEU A 86 10.48 16.87 -0.80
CA LEU A 86 9.36 16.97 0.14
C LEU A 86 9.02 15.67 0.90
N ASN A 87 9.73 14.54 0.68
CA ASN A 87 9.44 13.24 1.32
C ASN A 87 8.00 12.74 1.09
N VAL A 88 7.50 12.83 -0.15
CA VAL A 88 6.08 12.58 -0.50
C VAL A 88 5.59 11.22 0.01
N ARG A 89 6.32 10.14 -0.32
CA ARG A 89 5.96 8.78 0.08
C ARG A 89 5.84 8.64 1.60
N SER A 90 6.85 9.07 2.34
CA SER A 90 6.87 8.98 3.80
C SER A 90 5.81 9.87 4.46
N ARG A 91 5.53 11.05 3.91
CA ARG A 91 4.45 11.93 4.39
C ARG A 91 3.08 11.29 4.27
N ILE A 92 2.84 10.57 3.17
CA ILE A 92 1.60 9.82 2.95
C ILE A 92 1.47 8.66 3.94
N LEU A 93 2.54 7.89 4.18
CA LEU A 93 2.51 6.80 5.17
C LEU A 93 2.15 7.28 6.57
N ARG A 94 2.72 8.41 7.00
CA ARG A 94 2.44 8.97 8.33
C ARG A 94 1.02 9.51 8.44
N ARG A 95 0.40 9.97 7.35
CA ARG A 95 -0.97 10.54 7.37
C ARG A 95 -2.06 9.50 7.11
N PHE A 96 -1.74 8.41 6.42
CA PHE A 96 -2.71 7.39 6.04
C PHE A 96 -3.46 6.76 7.24
N PRO A 97 -2.81 6.36 8.35
CA PRO A 97 -3.54 5.82 9.50
C PRO A 97 -4.53 6.81 10.12
N LEU A 98 -4.23 8.12 10.03
CA LEU A 98 -5.12 9.18 10.53
C LEU A 98 -6.39 9.32 9.67
N THR A 99 -6.43 8.76 8.46
CA THR A 99 -7.65 8.81 7.62
C THR A 99 -8.66 7.73 7.98
N PHE A 100 -8.31 6.70 8.76
CA PHE A 100 -9.22 5.58 9.06
C PHE A 100 -10.55 5.98 9.71
N PRO A 101 -10.59 6.83 10.76
CA PRO A 101 -11.86 7.25 11.37
C PRO A 101 -12.75 7.98 10.38
N LEU A 102 -12.17 8.86 9.56
CA LEU A 102 -12.88 9.62 8.54
C LEU A 102 -13.41 8.72 7.43
N ARG A 103 -12.63 7.72 7.00
CA ARG A 103 -13.06 6.72 6.01
C ARG A 103 -14.26 5.92 6.50
N TRP A 104 -14.25 5.52 7.78
CA TRP A 104 -15.35 4.77 8.37
C TRP A 104 -16.63 5.62 8.42
N GLY A 105 -16.53 6.88 8.86
CA GLY A 105 -17.66 7.81 8.84
C GLY A 105 -18.20 8.09 7.43
N ARG A 106 -17.33 8.29 6.43
CA ARG A 106 -17.76 8.49 5.03
C ARG A 106 -18.39 7.25 4.41
N MET A 107 -17.89 6.06 4.75
CA MET A 107 -18.46 4.79 4.29
C MET A 107 -19.90 4.61 4.80
N LEU A 108 -20.16 4.94 6.07
CA LEU A 108 -21.52 4.95 6.64
C LEU A 108 -22.45 5.95 5.95
N LEU A 109 -21.90 7.05 5.44
CA LEU A 109 -22.63 8.07 4.67
C LEU A 109 -22.73 7.78 3.16
N GLY A 110 -22.28 6.60 2.70
CA GLY A 110 -22.28 6.24 1.27
C GLY A 110 -21.38 7.11 0.38
N LYS A 111 -20.44 7.88 0.97
CA LYS A 111 -19.55 8.80 0.24
C LYS A 111 -18.30 8.07 -0.26
N SER A 112 -17.81 8.45 -1.45
CA SER A 112 -16.54 7.94 -1.98
C SER A 112 -15.36 8.25 -1.04
N ASN A 113 -14.51 7.23 -0.87
CA ASN A 113 -13.30 7.26 -0.06
C ASN A 113 -12.02 7.37 -0.92
N ARG A 114 -12.14 7.59 -2.23
CA ARG A 114 -11.02 7.65 -3.20
C ARG A 114 -9.89 8.57 -2.72
N LYS A 115 -10.21 9.82 -2.36
CA LYS A 115 -9.25 10.84 -1.87
C LYS A 115 -8.58 10.49 -0.53
N LEU A 116 -9.13 9.54 0.24
CA LEU A 116 -8.59 9.13 1.54
C LEU A 116 -7.72 7.86 1.47
N THR A 117 -7.55 7.29 0.29
CA THR A 117 -6.59 6.20 0.04
C THR A 117 -5.16 6.73 -0.03
N ARG A 118 -4.14 5.86 0.04
CA ARG A 118 -2.74 6.26 -0.15
C ARG A 118 -2.53 6.98 -1.49
N THR A 119 -3.20 6.50 -2.54
CA THR A 119 -3.15 7.05 -3.90
C THR A 119 -3.91 8.36 -4.00
N GLY A 120 -5.07 8.49 -3.34
CA GLY A 120 -5.77 9.78 -3.25
C GLY A 120 -5.01 10.86 -2.48
N LEU A 121 -4.24 10.46 -1.45
CA LEU A 121 -3.32 11.37 -0.77
C LEU A 121 -2.13 11.76 -1.67
N LEU A 122 -1.68 10.88 -2.56
CA LEU A 122 -0.65 11.20 -3.56
C LEU A 122 -1.15 12.27 -4.53
N GLU A 123 -2.36 12.10 -5.06
CA GLU A 123 -3.03 13.09 -5.91
C GLU A 123 -3.11 14.46 -5.24
N HIS A 124 -3.51 14.51 -3.97
CA HIS A 124 -3.56 15.76 -3.21
C HIS A 124 -2.18 16.42 -3.07
N HIS A 125 -1.08 15.66 -2.99
CA HIS A 125 0.27 16.26 -2.96
C HIS A 125 0.65 16.84 -4.33
N TYR A 126 0.29 16.18 -5.43
CA TYR A 126 0.51 16.72 -6.77
C TYR A 126 -0.31 17.99 -7.01
N GLU A 127 -1.59 17.97 -6.66
CA GLU A 127 -2.49 19.13 -6.72
C GLU A 127 -1.92 20.30 -5.89
N LYS A 128 -1.52 20.05 -4.64
CA LYS A 128 -1.09 21.10 -3.72
C LYS A 128 0.29 21.70 -4.02
N PHE A 129 1.24 20.89 -4.48
CA PHE A 129 2.65 21.30 -4.55
C PHE A 129 3.24 21.37 -5.95
N LEU A 130 2.57 20.83 -6.99
CA LEU A 130 3.10 20.86 -8.36
C LEU A 130 2.15 21.49 -9.38
N TYR A 131 0.91 21.01 -9.47
CA TYR A 131 0.08 21.30 -10.65
C TYR A 131 -1.11 22.22 -10.38
N GLY A 132 -1.59 22.32 -9.14
CA GLY A 132 -2.91 22.89 -8.86
C GLY A 132 -4.06 22.00 -9.31
N ASP A 133 -5.28 22.52 -9.25
CA ASP A 133 -6.50 21.86 -9.74
C ASP A 133 -6.71 22.14 -11.24
N VAL A 134 -5.74 21.73 -12.04
CA VAL A 134 -5.70 22.00 -13.50
C VAL A 134 -6.34 20.84 -14.25
N SER A 135 -7.28 21.17 -15.14
CA SER A 135 -7.97 20.18 -15.98
C SER A 135 -7.09 19.68 -17.13
N LEU A 136 -7.31 18.47 -17.64
CA LEU A 136 -6.53 17.94 -18.76
C LEU A 136 -6.64 18.81 -20.02
N PHE A 137 -7.82 19.40 -20.29
CA PHE A 137 -8.02 20.26 -21.46
C PHE A 137 -7.23 21.58 -21.40
N GLU A 138 -6.68 21.95 -20.25
CA GLU A 138 -5.85 23.15 -20.08
C GLU A 138 -4.39 22.91 -20.48
N LEU A 139 -3.94 21.64 -20.59
CA LEU A 139 -2.61 21.30 -21.09
C LEU A 139 -2.38 21.91 -22.48
N PRO A 140 -1.23 22.53 -22.81
CA PRO A 140 -1.00 23.16 -24.10
C PRO A 140 -1.22 22.22 -25.29
N GLN A 141 -1.55 22.79 -26.46
CA GLN A 141 -1.72 22.03 -27.71
C GLN A 141 -0.40 21.46 -28.25
N SER A 142 0.72 22.12 -27.99
CA SER A 142 2.06 21.67 -28.37
C SER A 142 3.07 22.00 -27.25
N PRO A 143 3.91 21.03 -26.83
CA PRO A 143 3.87 19.63 -27.23
C PRO A 143 2.65 18.89 -26.67
N LYS A 144 2.15 17.90 -27.41
CA LYS A 144 1.08 17.00 -26.94
C LYS A 144 1.65 16.05 -25.88
N LEU A 145 1.05 16.04 -24.69
CA LEU A 145 1.46 15.20 -23.58
C LEU A 145 0.58 13.94 -23.49
N HIS A 146 1.23 12.78 -23.41
CA HIS A 146 0.64 11.47 -23.20
C HIS A 146 1.13 10.91 -21.85
N LEU A 147 0.23 10.88 -20.87
CA LEU A 147 0.46 10.33 -19.54
C LEU A 147 -0.02 8.87 -19.53
N LEU A 148 0.92 7.93 -19.57
CA LEU A 148 0.62 6.51 -19.76
C LEU A 148 0.26 5.81 -18.45
N THR A 149 -0.80 5.01 -18.48
CA THR A 149 -1.27 4.23 -17.34
C THR A 149 -1.73 2.86 -17.83
N THR A 150 -1.76 1.89 -16.91
CA THR A 150 -2.27 0.54 -17.20
C THR A 150 -3.67 0.40 -16.60
N ASN A 151 -4.67 0.10 -17.42
CA ASN A 151 -5.99 -0.27 -16.93
C ASN A 151 -5.99 -1.76 -16.55
N LEU A 152 -6.09 -2.02 -15.25
CA LEU A 152 -6.11 -3.38 -14.69
C LEU A 152 -7.45 -4.10 -14.87
N SER A 153 -8.54 -3.36 -15.10
CA SER A 153 -9.86 -3.93 -15.32
C SER A 153 -9.95 -4.62 -16.69
N GLU A 154 -9.33 -4.04 -17.71
CA GLU A 154 -9.36 -4.56 -19.09
C GLU A 154 -8.01 -5.11 -19.57
N GLY A 155 -6.92 -4.88 -18.83
CA GLY A 155 -5.58 -5.34 -19.20
C GLY A 155 -4.99 -4.62 -20.41
N CYS A 156 -5.27 -3.31 -20.55
CA CYS A 156 -4.86 -2.51 -21.70
C CYS A 156 -4.01 -1.30 -21.31
N LEU A 157 -3.22 -0.82 -22.28
CA LEU A 157 -2.53 0.47 -22.19
C LEU A 157 -3.54 1.59 -22.34
N CYS A 158 -3.46 2.59 -21.47
CA CYS A 158 -4.22 3.82 -21.61
C CYS A 158 -3.30 5.05 -21.57
N SER A 159 -3.74 6.13 -22.21
CA SER A 159 -3.04 7.41 -22.27
C SER A 159 -4.01 8.52 -21.94
N PHE A 160 -3.72 9.29 -20.88
CA PHE A 160 -4.38 10.58 -20.65
C PHE A 160 -3.65 11.68 -21.42
N SER A 161 -4.40 12.49 -22.16
CA SER A 161 -3.91 13.66 -22.89
C SER A 161 -4.89 14.83 -22.78
N ARG A 162 -4.59 15.95 -23.43
CA ARG A 162 -5.49 17.11 -23.53
C ARG A 162 -6.88 16.72 -24.06
N ASP A 163 -6.93 15.75 -24.99
CA ASP A 163 -8.14 15.33 -25.68
C ASP A 163 -9.00 14.33 -24.88
N GLY A 164 -8.50 13.87 -23.72
CA GLY A 164 -9.18 12.93 -22.83
C GLY A 164 -8.38 11.66 -22.59
N LEU A 165 -9.08 10.53 -22.50
CA LEU A 165 -8.50 9.22 -22.23
C LEU A 165 -8.54 8.34 -23.48
N SER A 166 -7.38 7.90 -23.95
CA SER A 166 -7.27 6.91 -25.03
C SER A 166 -7.01 5.52 -24.43
N MET A 167 -7.80 4.52 -24.82
CA MET A 167 -7.67 3.12 -24.37
C MET A 167 -7.30 2.22 -25.56
N VAL A 168 -6.17 1.51 -25.46
CA VAL A 168 -5.65 0.65 -26.54
C VAL A 168 -6.13 -0.79 -26.33
N ARG A 169 -7.23 -1.15 -26.97
CA ARG A 169 -7.83 -2.49 -26.86
C ARG A 169 -7.32 -3.42 -27.95
N ARG A 170 -7.12 -4.69 -27.60
CA ARG A 170 -6.76 -5.73 -28.57
C ARG A 170 -8.00 -6.17 -29.35
N GLN A 171 -7.87 -6.30 -30.66
CA GLN A 171 -8.84 -6.96 -31.52
C GLN A 171 -8.28 -8.31 -32.01
N GLY A 172 -9.15 -9.16 -32.57
CA GLY A 172 -8.73 -10.43 -33.16
C GLY A 172 -7.77 -10.21 -34.32
N GLY A 173 -6.74 -11.08 -34.46
CA GLY A 173 -5.79 -11.01 -35.58
C GLY A 173 -4.58 -10.09 -35.38
N HIS A 174 -4.09 -9.92 -34.13
CA HIS A 174 -2.94 -9.06 -33.79
C HIS A 174 -3.12 -7.56 -34.02
N THR A 175 -4.34 -7.10 -34.29
CA THR A 175 -4.68 -5.69 -34.47
C THR A 175 -5.06 -5.01 -33.15
N PHE A 176 -4.91 -3.69 -33.10
CA PHE A 176 -5.26 -2.87 -31.95
C PHE A 176 -6.25 -1.80 -32.38
N ARG A 177 -7.17 -1.45 -31.48
CA ARG A 177 -8.10 -0.33 -31.64
C ARG A 177 -7.88 0.67 -30.52
N VAL A 178 -7.81 1.95 -30.88
CA VAL A 178 -7.69 3.04 -29.91
C VAL A 178 -9.07 3.66 -29.70
N ASP A 179 -9.68 3.41 -28.55
CA ASP A 179 -10.94 4.04 -28.16
C ASP A 179 -10.65 5.37 -27.43
N LYS A 180 -11.14 6.49 -27.96
CA LYS A 180 -11.03 7.82 -27.34
C LYS A 180 -12.27 8.11 -26.51
N ILE A 181 -12.08 8.37 -25.22
CA ILE A 181 -13.13 8.69 -24.24
C ILE A 181 -12.93 10.13 -23.79
N HIS A 182 -13.95 10.96 -23.98
CA HIS A 182 -13.89 12.37 -23.60
C HIS A 182 -14.08 12.53 -22.09
N THR A 183 -13.02 12.80 -21.35
CA THR A 183 -13.04 12.93 -19.88
C THR A 183 -13.06 14.39 -19.45
N GLY A 184 -14.24 15.01 -19.44
CA GLY A 184 -14.39 16.45 -19.19
C GLY A 184 -14.02 16.95 -17.77
N LEU A 185 -13.98 16.06 -16.77
CA LEU A 185 -13.62 16.42 -15.38
C LEU A 185 -12.26 15.84 -14.93
N ALA A 186 -11.52 15.18 -15.82
CA ALA A 186 -10.22 14.63 -15.47
C ALA A 186 -9.17 15.75 -15.34
N THR A 187 -8.37 15.67 -14.28
CA THR A 187 -7.34 16.67 -13.95
C THR A 187 -5.93 16.13 -14.15
N VAL A 188 -4.95 17.02 -14.32
CA VAL A 188 -3.54 16.65 -14.45
C VAL A 188 -3.04 15.88 -13.21
N PRO A 189 -3.29 16.31 -11.96
CA PRO A 189 -2.94 15.51 -10.77
C PRO A 189 -3.53 14.10 -10.79
N MET A 190 -4.77 13.93 -11.26
CA MET A 190 -5.43 12.63 -11.35
C MET A 190 -4.72 11.72 -12.36
N ALA A 191 -4.44 12.21 -13.56
CA ALA A 191 -3.76 11.45 -14.61
C ALA A 191 -2.32 11.08 -14.21
N VAL A 192 -1.57 12.01 -13.62
CA VAL A 192 -0.22 11.74 -13.10
C VAL A 192 -0.26 10.70 -11.98
N THR A 193 -1.25 10.77 -11.09
CA THR A 193 -1.45 9.78 -10.02
C THR A 193 -1.75 8.40 -10.58
N ALA A 194 -2.60 8.30 -11.61
CA ALA A 194 -2.87 7.03 -12.28
C ALA A 194 -1.58 6.43 -12.88
N SER A 195 -0.77 7.27 -13.53
CA SER A 195 0.51 6.88 -14.13
C SER A 195 1.60 6.52 -13.11
N SER A 196 1.56 7.07 -11.89
CA SER A 196 2.58 6.84 -10.85
C SER A 196 2.15 5.92 -9.70
N ALA A 197 0.95 5.33 -9.78
CA ALA A 197 0.40 4.41 -8.78
C ALA A 197 1.10 3.04 -8.84
N PHE A 198 2.36 2.99 -8.40
CA PHE A 198 3.19 1.80 -8.53
C PHE A 198 2.70 0.63 -7.64
N PRO A 199 2.57 -0.59 -8.22
CA PRO A 199 2.09 -1.76 -7.49
C PRO A 199 2.88 -2.10 -6.24
N GLY A 200 2.15 -2.43 -5.17
CA GLY A 200 2.67 -2.83 -3.86
C GLY A 200 2.64 -1.70 -2.84
N PHE A 201 2.88 -0.45 -3.24
CA PHE A 201 2.81 0.69 -2.33
C PHE A 201 1.59 1.57 -2.53
N PHE A 202 1.33 2.01 -3.76
CA PHE A 202 0.13 2.76 -4.08
C PHE A 202 -0.88 1.77 -4.67
N PRO A 203 -2.06 1.57 -4.03
CA PRO A 203 -3.11 0.78 -4.64
C PRO A 203 -3.57 1.44 -5.96
N PRO A 204 -4.15 0.66 -6.89
CA PRO A 204 -4.70 1.21 -8.12
C PRO A 204 -5.67 2.36 -7.85
N LEU A 205 -5.62 3.39 -8.69
CA LEU A 205 -6.57 4.49 -8.68
C LEU A 205 -7.88 4.01 -9.33
N GLU A 206 -8.92 3.90 -8.53
CA GLU A 206 -10.26 3.59 -9.03
C GLU A 206 -10.94 4.87 -9.52
N LEU A 207 -11.41 4.87 -10.77
CA LEU A 207 -12.14 5.98 -11.38
C LEU A 207 -13.54 5.51 -11.80
N THR A 208 -14.53 6.38 -11.61
CA THR A 208 -15.92 6.18 -12.09
C THR A 208 -16.28 7.27 -13.10
N GLY A 209 -17.30 7.02 -13.95
CA GLY A 209 -17.74 8.00 -14.95
C GLY A 209 -18.03 9.38 -14.35
N SER A 210 -18.71 9.43 -13.20
CA SER A 210 -19.00 10.67 -12.47
C SER A 210 -17.75 11.48 -12.06
N GLU A 211 -16.61 10.81 -11.83
CA GLU A 211 -15.36 11.45 -11.41
C GLU A 211 -14.57 12.00 -12.61
N VAL A 212 -14.71 11.39 -13.79
CA VAL A 212 -14.04 11.83 -15.03
C VAL A 212 -14.95 12.64 -15.95
N GLY A 213 -16.23 12.84 -15.59
CA GLY A 213 -17.20 13.60 -16.37
C GLY A 213 -17.83 12.82 -17.52
N VAL A 214 -17.88 11.49 -17.43
CA VAL A 214 -18.46 10.60 -18.43
C VAL A 214 -19.74 9.96 -17.89
N SER A 215 -20.72 9.72 -18.76
CA SER A 215 -21.96 9.05 -18.38
C SER A 215 -21.67 7.64 -17.83
N GLY A 216 -22.36 7.22 -16.76
CA GLY A 216 -22.09 5.93 -16.11
C GLY A 216 -22.35 4.70 -16.98
N GLY A 217 -23.10 4.86 -18.08
CA GLY A 217 -23.33 3.80 -19.07
C GLY A 217 -22.17 3.59 -20.05
N GLU A 218 -21.35 4.62 -20.28
CA GLU A 218 -20.18 4.58 -21.18
C GLU A 218 -18.88 4.30 -20.42
N PHE A 219 -18.80 4.69 -19.13
CA PHE A 219 -17.60 4.51 -18.31
C PHE A 219 -17.94 3.91 -16.94
N GLY A 220 -17.78 2.59 -16.86
CA GLY A 220 -17.90 1.83 -15.61
C GLY A 220 -16.78 2.14 -14.61
N LYS A 221 -16.82 1.49 -13.45
CA LYS A 221 -15.75 1.58 -12.46
C LYS A 221 -14.50 0.85 -12.99
N GLN A 222 -13.40 1.57 -13.20
CA GLN A 222 -12.17 1.02 -13.73
C GLN A 222 -10.98 1.32 -12.82
N ALA A 223 -10.01 0.40 -12.76
CA ALA A 223 -8.85 0.49 -11.90
C ALA A 223 -7.58 0.76 -12.72
N TYR A 224 -6.87 1.83 -12.38
CA TYR A 224 -5.68 2.30 -13.08
C TYR A 224 -4.44 2.16 -12.20
N THR A 225 -3.34 1.69 -12.77
CA THR A 225 -2.04 1.59 -12.08
C THR A 225 -0.93 2.15 -12.96
N ASP A 226 0.27 2.14 -12.43
CA ASP A 226 1.46 2.64 -13.10
C ASP A 226 1.58 2.12 -14.54
N GLY A 227 1.89 3.03 -15.48
CA GLY A 227 2.05 2.70 -16.89
C GLY A 227 3.12 1.65 -17.14
N GLY A 228 4.13 1.57 -16.27
CA GLY A 228 5.24 0.63 -16.39
C GLY A 228 4.83 -0.84 -16.34
N VAL A 229 3.64 -1.15 -15.82
CA VAL A 229 3.09 -2.52 -15.81
C VAL A 229 2.85 -3.02 -17.24
N TYR A 230 2.55 -2.12 -18.18
CA TYR A 230 2.32 -2.46 -19.59
C TYR A 230 3.43 -1.92 -20.50
N ASP A 231 3.84 -0.66 -20.29
CA ASP A 231 4.90 0.02 -21.04
C ASP A 231 5.69 0.95 -20.14
N ASN A 232 6.94 0.58 -19.83
CA ASN A 232 7.79 1.37 -18.93
C ASN A 232 8.62 2.42 -19.69
N LEU A 233 8.88 2.20 -20.97
CA LEU A 233 9.68 3.12 -21.79
C LEU A 233 8.83 4.25 -22.40
N GLY A 234 7.51 4.06 -22.48
CA GLY A 234 6.57 4.95 -23.14
C GLY A 234 6.69 4.94 -24.66
N VAL A 235 7.21 3.85 -25.24
CA VAL A 235 7.51 3.75 -26.68
C VAL A 235 6.34 3.18 -27.48
N ARG A 236 5.47 2.38 -26.88
CA ARG A 236 4.36 1.73 -27.60
C ARG A 236 3.33 2.74 -28.05
N VAL A 237 3.11 3.80 -27.27
CA VAL A 237 2.16 4.86 -27.65
C VAL A 237 2.56 5.53 -28.97
N PHE A 238 3.86 5.69 -29.24
CA PHE A 238 4.34 6.26 -30.50
C PHE A 238 3.92 5.42 -31.70
N ARG A 239 3.90 4.08 -31.60
CA ARG A 239 3.35 3.21 -32.67
C ARG A 239 1.86 3.38 -32.89
N PHE A 240 1.10 3.69 -31.85
CA PHE A 240 -0.36 3.88 -31.96
C PHE A 240 -0.73 5.27 -32.50
N ILE A 241 0.11 6.27 -32.26
CA ILE A 241 -0.16 7.65 -32.70
C ILE A 241 0.55 8.00 -34.00
N GLU A 242 1.64 7.33 -34.40
CA GLU A 242 2.40 7.71 -35.59
C GLU A 242 1.55 7.72 -36.86
N ARG A 243 0.67 6.73 -37.03
CA ARG A 243 -0.27 6.67 -38.17
C ARG A 243 -1.38 7.70 -38.06
N GLN A 244 -1.95 7.89 -36.86
CA GLN A 244 -2.98 8.91 -36.64
C GLN A 244 -2.43 10.32 -36.87
N MET A 245 -1.18 10.57 -36.50
CA MET A 245 -0.51 11.84 -36.70
C MET A 245 -0.37 12.18 -38.20
N LEU A 246 -0.16 11.18 -39.06
CA LEU A 246 -0.17 11.38 -40.52
C LEU A 246 -1.53 11.84 -41.05
N ALA A 247 -2.62 11.51 -40.35
CA ALA A 247 -3.99 11.90 -40.71
C ALA A 247 -4.42 13.23 -40.09
N ASP A 248 -3.94 13.54 -38.88
CA ASP A 248 -4.29 14.77 -38.14
C ASP A 248 -3.53 16.01 -38.65
N GLU A 249 -2.38 15.83 -39.31
CA GLU A 249 -1.54 16.92 -39.79
C GLU A 249 -1.62 17.10 -41.32
N GLU A 250 -1.61 18.36 -41.77
CA GLU A 250 -1.57 18.67 -43.20
C GLU A 250 -0.26 18.22 -43.83
N LEU A 251 -0.36 17.78 -45.09
CA LEU A 251 0.79 17.39 -45.90
C LEU A 251 1.62 18.63 -46.22
N VAL A 252 2.90 18.62 -45.87
CA VAL A 252 3.80 19.75 -46.08
C VAL A 252 4.89 19.42 -47.09
N ARG A 253 5.57 20.45 -47.61
CA ARG A 253 6.63 20.29 -48.61
C ARG A 253 7.77 19.41 -48.08
N GLU A 254 8.05 19.47 -46.79
CA GLU A 254 9.08 18.68 -46.11
C GLU A 254 8.75 17.18 -46.02
N ASP A 255 7.52 16.77 -46.32
CA ASP A 255 7.17 15.34 -46.42
C ASP A 255 7.70 14.71 -47.72
N PHE A 256 8.28 15.49 -48.64
CA PHE A 256 8.82 15.04 -49.91
C PHE A 256 10.35 15.18 -49.96
N VAL A 257 11.02 14.16 -50.49
CA VAL A 257 12.45 14.20 -50.89
C VAL A 257 12.61 15.02 -52.16
N ASP A 258 11.70 14.81 -53.12
CA ASP A 258 11.69 15.44 -54.44
C ASP A 258 10.27 15.86 -54.82
N LEU A 259 9.79 16.95 -54.20
CA LEU A 259 8.48 17.51 -54.48
C LEU A 259 8.36 17.94 -55.94
N ARG A 260 9.44 18.49 -56.52
CA ARG A 260 9.44 18.97 -57.90
C ARG A 260 9.24 17.80 -58.87
N GLY A 261 9.98 16.70 -58.69
CA GLY A 261 9.80 15.48 -59.47
C GLY A 261 8.40 14.87 -59.32
N ALA A 262 7.81 14.91 -58.13
CA ALA A 262 6.43 14.45 -57.92
C ALA A 262 5.40 15.31 -58.69
N LEU A 263 5.56 16.63 -58.68
CA LEU A 263 4.70 17.55 -59.43
C LEU A 263 4.89 17.44 -60.95
N GLU A 264 6.13 17.25 -61.42
CA GLU A 264 6.43 16.98 -62.83
C GLU A 264 5.74 15.68 -63.31
N ALA A 265 5.82 14.61 -62.52
CA ALA A 265 5.14 13.34 -62.82
C ALA A 265 3.61 13.47 -62.84
N LEU A 266 3.01 14.26 -61.93
CA LEU A 266 1.58 14.56 -61.97
C LEU A 266 1.19 15.35 -63.22
N ARG A 267 2.01 16.34 -63.62
CA ARG A 267 1.77 17.13 -64.84
C ARG A 267 1.81 16.23 -66.07
N GLU A 268 2.83 15.40 -66.21
CA GLU A 268 2.96 14.46 -67.33
C GLU A 268 1.80 13.47 -67.39
N ALA A 269 1.39 12.93 -66.24
CA ALA A 269 0.24 12.04 -66.15
C ALA A 269 -1.09 12.74 -66.53
N SER A 270 -1.22 14.03 -66.25
CA SER A 270 -2.43 14.83 -66.55
C SER A 270 -2.63 15.10 -68.04
N VAL A 271 -1.54 15.12 -68.83
CA VAL A 271 -1.57 15.38 -70.28
C VAL A 271 -1.53 14.08 -71.09
N SER A 272 -1.16 12.96 -70.46
CA SER A 272 -1.13 11.64 -71.10
C SER A 272 -2.53 11.08 -71.31
N ASP A 273 -2.74 10.32 -72.38
CA ASP A 273 -3.97 9.53 -72.63
C ASP A 273 -3.97 8.16 -71.92
N ALA A 274 -2.88 7.83 -71.20
CA ALA A 274 -2.71 6.53 -70.56
C ALA A 274 -3.39 6.45 -69.19
N ASP A 275 -4.26 5.45 -69.02
CA ASP A 275 -5.00 5.16 -67.77
C ASP A 275 -4.05 4.62 -66.69
N THR A 276 -3.42 5.55 -65.95
CA THR A 276 -2.39 5.27 -64.95
C THR A 276 -2.84 5.70 -63.55
N PRO A 277 -2.27 5.11 -62.48
CA PRO A 277 -2.57 5.54 -61.11
C PRO A 277 -2.37 7.04 -60.86
N LEU A 278 -1.34 7.65 -61.48
CA LEU A 278 -1.06 9.09 -61.32
C LEU A 278 -2.04 9.97 -62.12
N GLN A 279 -2.50 9.53 -63.29
CA GLN A 279 -3.55 10.24 -64.04
C GLN A 279 -4.87 10.21 -63.25
N ARG A 280 -5.20 9.04 -62.65
CA ARG A 280 -6.36 8.90 -61.76
C ARG A 280 -6.25 9.80 -60.52
N LEU A 281 -5.07 9.89 -59.91
CA LEU A 281 -4.81 10.82 -58.81
C LEU A 281 -5.02 12.28 -59.25
N ALA A 282 -4.52 12.67 -60.42
CA ALA A 282 -4.69 14.03 -60.95
C ALA A 282 -6.18 14.40 -61.14
N LEU A 283 -7.00 13.47 -61.63
CA LEU A 283 -8.46 13.65 -61.72
C LEU A 283 -9.08 13.90 -60.33
N LEU A 284 -8.71 13.10 -59.32
CA LEU A 284 -9.26 13.24 -57.96
C LEU A 284 -8.87 14.57 -57.28
N LEU A 285 -7.64 15.03 -57.52
CA LEU A 285 -7.16 16.31 -56.99
C LEU A 285 -7.92 17.51 -57.58
N GLU A 286 -8.56 17.32 -58.72
CA GLU A 286 -9.22 18.37 -59.47
C GLU A 286 -10.75 18.31 -59.32
N GLU A 287 -11.35 17.13 -59.24
CA GLU A 287 -12.77 16.91 -58.90
C GLU A 287 -13.13 17.44 -57.48
N ALA A 288 -12.14 17.53 -56.59
CA ALA A 288 -12.26 18.22 -55.30
C ALA A 288 -12.47 19.75 -55.39
N GLY A 289 -12.28 20.35 -56.58
CA GLY A 289 -12.51 21.76 -56.87
C GLY A 289 -13.79 21.99 -57.67
N LYS A 290 -14.81 22.61 -57.08
CA LYS A 290 -16.06 22.97 -57.76
C LYS A 290 -15.81 23.85 -59.01
N SER A 291 -16.04 23.37 -60.23
CA SER A 291 -16.60 24.16 -61.36
C SER A 291 -16.73 23.33 -62.65
N GLY A 292 -17.82 23.50 -63.40
CA GLY A 292 -18.20 22.65 -64.54
C GLY A 292 -18.07 23.29 -65.92
N GLU A 293 -16.86 23.42 -66.46
CA GLU A 293 -16.63 23.56 -67.92
C GLU A 293 -15.18 23.17 -68.33
N ASP A 294 -15.04 22.65 -69.55
CA ASP A 294 -13.87 22.15 -70.33
C ASP A 294 -12.62 21.56 -69.64
N SER A 295 -12.33 20.31 -70.04
CA SER A 295 -11.17 19.45 -69.80
C SER A 295 -10.42 19.71 -68.49
N PRO A 296 -10.88 19.10 -67.40
CA PRO A 296 -10.56 19.53 -66.05
C PRO A 296 -9.06 19.19 -65.73
N LEU A 297 -8.52 18.12 -66.33
CA LEU A 297 -7.08 17.77 -66.34
C LEU A 297 -6.16 18.79 -67.04
N ASN A 298 -6.62 19.46 -68.11
CA ASN A 298 -5.77 20.40 -68.85
C ASN A 298 -5.52 21.67 -68.03
N ARG A 299 -6.51 22.11 -67.24
CA ARG A 299 -6.33 23.23 -66.30
C ARG A 299 -5.35 22.88 -65.20
N PHE A 300 -5.41 21.66 -64.67
CA PHE A 300 -4.47 21.19 -63.65
C PHE A 300 -3.03 21.11 -64.20
N ALA A 301 -2.86 20.57 -65.41
CA ALA A 301 -1.58 20.51 -66.09
C ALA A 301 -0.99 21.92 -66.32
N SER A 302 -1.78 22.88 -66.83
CA SER A 302 -1.34 24.27 -67.02
C SER A 302 -0.99 24.97 -65.71
N ALA A 303 -1.74 24.71 -64.63
CA ALA A 303 -1.44 25.27 -63.31
C ALA A 303 -0.12 24.71 -62.73
N LEU A 304 0.15 23.42 -62.92
CA LEU A 304 1.42 22.81 -62.54
C LEU A 304 2.58 23.35 -63.40
N GLU A 305 2.36 23.52 -64.70
CA GLU A 305 3.36 24.04 -65.64
C GLU A 305 3.78 25.48 -65.28
N GLU A 306 2.82 26.36 -64.98
CA GLU A 306 3.11 27.73 -64.55
C GLU A 306 3.96 27.79 -63.26
N VAL A 307 3.70 26.88 -62.32
CA VAL A 307 4.44 26.78 -61.05
C VAL A 307 5.83 26.18 -61.25
N LEU A 308 5.97 25.19 -62.14
CA LEU A 308 7.25 24.51 -62.42
C LEU A 308 8.22 25.37 -63.24
N GLU A 309 7.70 26.27 -64.08
CA GLU A 309 8.49 27.20 -64.91
C GLU A 309 8.97 28.45 -64.17
N LYS A 310 8.25 28.88 -63.11
CA LYS A 310 8.56 30.11 -62.36
C LYS A 310 9.10 29.79 -60.95
N PRO A 311 10.43 29.84 -60.71
CA PRO A 311 11.03 29.50 -59.42
C PRO A 311 10.51 30.35 -58.26
N GLU A 312 10.16 31.62 -58.52
CA GLU A 312 9.64 32.55 -57.53
C GLU A 312 8.26 32.16 -56.98
N LEU A 313 7.44 31.50 -57.81
CA LEU A 313 6.12 30.98 -57.41
C LEU A 313 6.24 29.66 -56.66
N PHE A 314 7.24 28.83 -57.02
CA PHE A 314 7.52 27.58 -56.34
C PHE A 314 7.85 27.80 -54.86
N ASP A 315 8.68 28.79 -54.52
CA ASP A 315 9.09 29.06 -53.13
C ASP A 315 8.17 30.02 -52.35
N SER A 316 7.15 30.59 -53.00
CA SER A 316 6.20 31.49 -52.34
C SER A 316 5.31 30.77 -51.31
N SER A 317 5.07 31.39 -50.15
CA SER A 317 4.16 30.93 -49.10
C SER A 317 2.71 31.29 -49.44
N GLY A 318 1.79 30.32 -49.42
CA GLY A 318 0.40 30.50 -49.86
C GLY A 318 0.19 30.24 -51.35
N SER A 319 1.05 29.42 -51.96
CA SER A 319 1.05 29.16 -53.40
C SER A 319 0.02 28.10 -53.81
N ILE A 320 -0.15 27.94 -55.12
CA ILE A 320 -0.90 26.84 -55.73
C ILE A 320 -0.41 25.48 -55.19
N ILE A 321 0.88 25.33 -54.87
CA ILE A 321 1.47 24.10 -54.30
C ILE A 321 0.83 23.76 -52.97
N ASP A 322 0.67 24.74 -52.07
CA ASP A 322 0.11 24.49 -50.75
C ASP A 322 -1.34 24.02 -50.87
N THR A 323 -2.11 24.58 -51.82
CA THR A 323 -3.46 24.11 -52.14
C THR A 323 -3.47 22.67 -52.68
N ILE A 324 -2.52 22.32 -53.56
CA ILE A 324 -2.38 20.96 -54.09
C ILE A 324 -2.04 19.98 -52.97
N LEU A 325 -1.12 20.34 -52.07
CA LEU A 325 -0.74 19.52 -50.93
C LEU A 325 -1.91 19.31 -49.95
N THR A 326 -2.70 20.35 -49.66
CA THR A 326 -3.92 20.22 -48.84
C THR A 326 -4.93 19.26 -49.48
N ARG A 327 -5.14 19.37 -50.80
CA ARG A 327 -6.03 18.44 -51.53
C ARG A 327 -5.50 17.02 -51.54
N LEU A 328 -4.19 16.86 -51.78
CA LEU A 328 -3.52 15.56 -51.77
C LEU A 328 -3.64 14.90 -50.40
N GLY A 329 -3.39 15.65 -49.31
CA GLY A 329 -3.63 15.17 -47.95
C GLY A 329 -5.08 14.72 -47.74
N THR A 330 -6.06 15.50 -48.17
CA THR A 330 -7.49 15.16 -48.06
C THR A 330 -7.83 13.87 -48.82
N VAL A 331 -7.33 13.72 -50.05
CA VAL A 331 -7.52 12.50 -50.85
C VAL A 331 -6.87 11.31 -50.16
N MET A 332 -5.66 11.46 -49.63
CA MET A 332 -4.98 10.39 -48.91
C MET A 332 -5.71 9.97 -47.62
N CYS A 333 -6.42 10.89 -46.95
CA CYS A 333 -7.20 10.57 -45.75
C CYS A 333 -8.50 9.80 -46.04
N HIS A 334 -9.18 10.12 -47.14
CA HIS A 334 -10.56 9.68 -47.33
C HIS A 334 -10.75 8.72 -48.51
N TYR A 335 -9.83 8.72 -49.47
CA TYR A 335 -9.98 7.92 -50.68
C TYR A 335 -9.45 6.49 -50.49
N GLN A 336 -10.17 5.50 -51.02
CA GLN A 336 -9.83 4.08 -50.86
C GLN A 336 -9.13 3.52 -52.11
N PHE A 337 -7.89 3.93 -52.38
CA PHE A 337 -7.12 3.46 -53.54
C PHE A 337 -6.99 1.92 -53.60
N GLN A 338 -7.01 1.25 -52.45
CA GLN A 338 -6.87 -0.20 -52.37
C GLN A 338 -7.94 -0.99 -53.13
N HIS A 339 -9.11 -0.39 -53.39
CA HIS A 339 -10.24 -1.00 -54.09
C HIS A 339 -10.32 -0.66 -55.58
N GLU A 340 -9.47 0.25 -56.08
CA GLU A 340 -9.44 0.59 -57.51
C GLU A 340 -8.59 -0.40 -58.32
N ALA A 341 -9.09 -0.78 -59.50
CA ALA A 341 -8.40 -1.70 -60.40
C ALA A 341 -7.04 -1.16 -60.88
N LEU A 342 -6.92 0.15 -61.07
CA LEU A 342 -5.68 0.81 -61.52
C LEU A 342 -4.54 0.66 -60.49
N PHE A 343 -4.88 0.63 -59.20
CA PHE A 343 -3.93 0.48 -58.11
C PHE A 343 -3.69 -0.99 -57.72
N ALA A 344 -4.38 -1.94 -58.37
CA ALA A 344 -4.29 -3.36 -58.04
C ALA A 344 -2.87 -3.93 -58.21
N GLY A 345 -2.15 -3.47 -59.23
CA GLY A 345 -0.80 -3.91 -59.60
C GLY A 345 0.33 -3.31 -58.77
N LEU A 346 0.07 -2.27 -57.97
CA LEU A 346 1.08 -1.64 -57.12
C LEU A 346 1.37 -2.52 -55.90
N LYS A 347 2.67 -2.69 -55.61
CA LYS A 347 3.15 -3.43 -54.46
C LYS A 347 4.03 -2.51 -53.61
N PRO A 348 3.54 -2.08 -52.43
CA PRO A 348 4.37 -1.38 -51.46
C PRO A 348 5.64 -2.18 -51.14
N ASP A 349 6.77 -1.48 -51.02
CA ASP A 349 8.03 -2.11 -50.59
C ASP A 349 7.99 -2.52 -49.11
N ASP A 350 7.19 -1.82 -48.30
CA ASP A 350 7.01 -2.14 -46.89
C ASP A 350 6.15 -3.39 -46.70
N ALA A 351 6.67 -4.38 -46.00
CA ALA A 351 5.99 -5.65 -45.78
C ALA A 351 4.67 -5.51 -45.00
N ALA A 352 4.61 -4.60 -44.02
CA ALA A 352 3.39 -4.36 -43.25
C ALA A 352 2.33 -3.61 -44.08
N ALA A 353 2.75 -2.71 -44.98
CA ALA A 353 1.85 -2.05 -45.92
C ALA A 353 1.30 -3.04 -46.95
N ALA A 354 2.13 -3.97 -47.43
CA ALA A 354 1.70 -5.04 -48.32
C ALA A 354 0.70 -6.00 -47.64
N GLU A 355 0.93 -6.34 -46.37
CA GLU A 355 0.00 -7.15 -45.58
C GLU A 355 -1.33 -6.42 -45.31
N LEU A 356 -1.28 -5.13 -44.97
CA LEU A 356 -2.46 -4.30 -44.79
C LEU A 356 -3.26 -4.14 -46.10
N LEU A 357 -2.58 -4.01 -47.24
CA LEU A 357 -3.20 -3.97 -48.56
C LEU A 357 -3.94 -5.28 -48.88
N LEU A 358 -3.31 -6.42 -48.59
CA LEU A 358 -3.89 -7.73 -48.87
C LEU A 358 -5.09 -8.04 -47.96
N SER A 359 -4.97 -7.73 -46.67
CA SER A 359 -6.06 -7.90 -45.69
C SER A 359 -7.24 -6.97 -45.97
N SER A 360 -7.00 -5.70 -46.31
CA SER A 360 -8.07 -4.74 -46.65
C SER A 360 -8.82 -5.08 -47.94
N ARG A 361 -8.18 -5.72 -48.93
CA ARG A 361 -8.85 -6.20 -50.15
C ARG A 361 -9.73 -7.42 -49.93
N THR A 362 -9.40 -8.26 -48.95
CA THR A 362 -10.09 -9.54 -48.70
C THR A 362 -11.15 -9.45 -47.61
N GLY A 363 -10.92 -8.63 -46.58
CA GLY A 363 -11.87 -8.35 -45.53
C GLY A 363 -12.59 -7.05 -45.80
N GLY A 364 -13.92 -7.06 -45.91
CA GLY A 364 -14.76 -5.86 -46.08
C GLY A 364 -14.76 -4.89 -44.88
N GLN A 365 -13.67 -4.80 -44.12
CA GLN A 365 -13.49 -3.85 -43.03
C GLN A 365 -13.00 -2.51 -43.59
N SER A 366 -13.64 -1.42 -43.16
CA SER A 366 -13.10 -0.07 -43.40
C SER A 366 -11.84 0.13 -42.56
N LEU A 367 -10.75 0.56 -43.20
CA LEU A 367 -9.57 1.02 -42.50
C LEU A 367 -9.91 2.26 -41.65
N ASP A 368 -9.23 2.42 -40.51
CA ASP A 368 -9.29 3.69 -39.80
C ASP A 368 -8.55 4.79 -40.60
N ALA A 369 -8.77 6.06 -40.26
CA ALA A 369 -8.19 7.17 -41.01
C ALA A 369 -6.65 7.15 -41.03
N GLY A 370 -6.00 6.69 -39.95
CA GLY A 370 -4.53 6.63 -39.88
C GLY A 370 -3.96 5.52 -40.76
N ASP A 371 -4.54 4.33 -40.68
CA ASP A 371 -4.20 3.18 -41.52
C ASP A 371 -4.49 3.47 -43.00
N GLN A 372 -5.56 4.19 -43.30
CA GLN A 372 -5.91 4.61 -44.66
C GLN A 372 -4.87 5.57 -45.24
N VAL A 373 -4.50 6.64 -44.51
CA VAL A 373 -3.46 7.59 -44.95
C VAL A 373 -2.13 6.89 -45.13
N TRP A 374 -1.76 6.05 -44.16
CA TRP A 374 -0.49 5.33 -44.18
C TRP A 374 -0.41 4.39 -45.38
N LEU A 375 -1.45 3.60 -45.64
CA LEU A 375 -1.51 2.73 -46.82
C LEU A 375 -1.46 3.55 -48.12
N ASN A 376 -2.21 4.65 -48.19
CA ASN A 376 -2.25 5.53 -49.35
C ASN A 376 -0.89 6.19 -49.61
N ARG A 377 -0.14 6.60 -48.57
CA ARG A 377 1.25 7.09 -48.72
C ARG A 377 2.13 6.08 -49.43
N HIS A 378 2.08 4.81 -49.02
CA HIS A 378 2.88 3.74 -49.62
C HIS A 378 2.46 3.43 -51.06
N LEU A 379 1.16 3.39 -51.35
CA LEU A 379 0.65 3.20 -52.71
C LEU A 379 1.07 4.34 -53.64
N LEU A 380 0.91 5.59 -53.19
CA LEU A 380 1.29 6.75 -53.97
C LEU A 380 2.79 6.85 -54.16
N GLU A 381 3.60 6.57 -53.14
CA GLU A 381 5.06 6.48 -53.29
C GLU A 381 5.46 5.43 -54.33
N THR A 382 4.80 4.27 -54.35
CA THR A 382 5.06 3.25 -55.36
C THR A 382 4.72 3.77 -56.76
N ALA A 383 3.57 4.44 -56.91
CA ALA A 383 3.16 5.04 -58.18
C ALA A 383 4.12 6.15 -58.65
N PHE A 384 4.50 7.06 -57.75
CA PHE A 384 5.47 8.12 -58.04
C PHE A 384 6.83 7.55 -58.41
N ARG A 385 7.33 6.58 -57.66
CA ARG A 385 8.62 5.94 -57.95
C ARG A 385 8.63 5.22 -59.29
N CYS A 386 7.51 4.59 -59.69
CA CYS A 386 7.38 4.01 -61.02
C CYS A 386 7.47 5.05 -62.15
N ALA A 387 7.02 6.28 -61.91
CA ALA A 387 7.07 7.37 -62.90
C ALA A 387 8.42 8.13 -62.89
N THR A 388 8.96 8.45 -61.71
CA THR A 388 10.17 9.29 -61.58
C THR A 388 11.46 8.49 -61.53
N GLY A 389 11.40 7.18 -61.24
CA GLY A 389 12.57 6.33 -60.99
C GLY A 389 13.30 6.62 -59.68
N LYS A 390 12.77 7.50 -58.82
CA LYS A 390 13.36 7.94 -57.54
C LYS A 390 12.32 7.96 -56.43
N PRO A 391 12.71 7.86 -55.15
CA PRO A 391 11.78 8.06 -54.05
C PRO A 391 11.31 9.52 -53.98
N CYS A 392 10.00 9.73 -53.79
CA CYS A 392 9.42 11.06 -53.76
C CYS A 392 9.06 11.50 -52.34
N PHE A 393 8.62 10.58 -51.47
CA PHE A 393 8.29 10.88 -50.08
C PHE A 393 9.48 10.69 -49.13
N GLN A 394 9.65 11.64 -48.21
CA GLN A 394 10.61 11.60 -47.10
C GLN A 394 10.03 10.81 -45.91
N ARG A 395 8.74 11.01 -45.60
CA ARG A 395 8.06 10.43 -44.42
C ARG A 395 6.98 9.44 -44.81
N LEU A 396 7.38 8.17 -45.00
CA LEU A 396 6.46 7.07 -45.31
C LEU A 396 5.89 6.40 -44.06
N GLN A 397 6.73 6.23 -43.03
CA GLN A 397 6.43 5.35 -41.89
C GLN A 397 5.82 6.09 -40.70
N SER A 398 6.31 7.30 -40.42
CA SER A 398 6.01 8.02 -39.19
C SER A 398 5.97 9.52 -39.42
N GLY A 399 5.13 10.22 -38.66
CA GLY A 399 5.14 11.68 -38.59
C GLY A 399 6.36 12.25 -37.84
N PHE A 400 7.16 11.40 -37.20
CA PHE A 400 8.37 11.77 -36.45
C PHE A 400 9.64 11.53 -37.28
N ASP A 401 10.58 12.48 -37.21
CA ASP A 401 11.93 12.28 -37.75
C ASP A 401 12.78 11.40 -36.83
N CYS A 402 12.49 11.46 -35.52
CA CYS A 402 13.12 10.63 -34.50
C CYS A 402 12.27 10.61 -33.23
N VAL A 403 12.26 9.48 -32.53
CA VAL A 403 11.76 9.34 -31.15
C VAL A 403 12.96 9.13 -30.22
N MET A 404 13.25 10.13 -29.38
CA MET A 404 14.26 10.03 -28.35
C MET A 404 13.67 9.40 -27.10
N VAL A 405 14.26 8.30 -26.62
CA VAL A 405 13.79 7.52 -25.47
C VAL A 405 14.75 7.71 -24.32
N SER A 406 14.34 8.45 -23.30
CA SER A 406 15.07 8.56 -22.04
C SER A 406 14.79 7.33 -21.17
N ASP A 407 15.72 6.39 -21.13
CA ASP A 407 15.58 5.08 -20.48
C ASP A 407 16.28 5.05 -19.11
N VAL A 408 15.49 5.08 -18.04
CA VAL A 408 15.95 5.00 -16.64
C VAL A 408 15.73 3.60 -16.06
N GLY A 409 15.33 2.65 -16.91
CA GLY A 409 15.23 1.24 -16.59
C GLY A 409 16.60 0.60 -16.38
N ARG A 410 16.60 -0.49 -15.61
CA ARG A 410 17.82 -1.24 -15.32
C ARG A 410 17.49 -2.69 -15.05
N GLN A 411 18.31 -3.57 -15.64
CA GLN A 411 18.29 -5.00 -15.33
C GLN A 411 18.48 -5.26 -13.84
N ILE A 412 17.59 -6.07 -13.28
CA ILE A 412 17.68 -6.48 -11.89
C ILE A 412 18.90 -7.38 -11.67
N LYS A 413 19.81 -6.96 -10.80
CA LYS A 413 20.89 -7.82 -10.30
C LYS A 413 20.34 -8.79 -9.25
N VAL A 414 20.70 -10.07 -9.37
CA VAL A 414 20.41 -11.10 -8.36
C VAL A 414 21.39 -10.91 -7.20
N VAL A 415 20.91 -10.34 -6.10
CA VAL A 415 21.70 -10.21 -4.87
C VAL A 415 21.36 -11.38 -3.95
N LYS A 416 22.34 -12.20 -3.58
CA LYS A 416 22.18 -13.20 -2.53
C LYS A 416 21.99 -12.48 -1.19
N GLY A 417 20.82 -12.62 -0.57
CA GLY A 417 20.52 -12.06 0.74
C GLY A 417 19.26 -12.67 1.33
N ASN A 418 19.13 -12.61 2.67
CA ASN A 418 18.01 -13.22 3.38
C ASN A 418 16.66 -12.76 2.81
N SER A 419 15.80 -13.74 2.49
CA SER A 419 14.41 -13.55 2.08
C SER A 419 13.70 -12.67 3.11
N GLY A 420 13.40 -11.43 2.75
CA GLY A 420 12.62 -10.56 3.63
C GLY A 420 11.17 -10.99 3.66
N GLY A 421 10.47 -10.65 4.74
CA GLY A 421 9.07 -11.00 4.96
C GLY A 421 8.10 -10.57 3.84
N LEU A 422 6.82 -10.90 4.01
CA LEU A 422 5.76 -10.84 2.98
C LEU A 422 5.75 -9.53 2.16
N ILE A 423 5.91 -8.36 2.79
CA ILE A 423 5.89 -7.06 2.11
C ILE A 423 7.09 -6.89 1.16
N ARG A 424 8.30 -7.26 1.59
CA ARG A 424 9.50 -7.14 0.76
C ARG A 424 9.42 -8.09 -0.44
N THR A 425 8.85 -9.28 -0.23
CA THR A 425 8.61 -10.25 -1.29
C THR A 425 7.61 -9.73 -2.33
N ALA A 426 6.48 -9.14 -1.89
CA ALA A 426 5.50 -8.55 -2.79
C ALA A 426 6.10 -7.39 -3.62
N LEU A 427 6.83 -6.47 -2.98
CA LEU A 427 7.52 -5.38 -3.69
C LEU A 427 8.56 -5.91 -4.69
N ARG A 428 9.29 -6.97 -4.33
CA ARG A 428 10.28 -7.58 -5.21
C ARG A 428 9.63 -8.28 -6.42
N ALA A 429 8.47 -8.90 -6.25
CA ALA A 429 7.72 -9.48 -7.35
C ALA A 429 7.27 -8.40 -8.36
N SER A 430 6.76 -7.26 -7.88
CA SER A 430 6.45 -6.11 -8.74
C SER A 430 7.69 -5.59 -9.47
N ASP A 431 8.82 -5.42 -8.77
CA ASP A 431 10.07 -4.98 -9.39
C ASP A 431 10.48 -5.95 -10.53
N ILE A 432 10.38 -7.28 -10.33
CA ILE A 432 10.69 -8.31 -11.34
C ILE A 432 9.76 -8.24 -12.56
N LEU A 433 8.46 -8.06 -12.34
CA LEU A 433 7.50 -7.89 -13.44
C LEU A 433 7.88 -6.69 -14.30
N MET A 434 8.13 -5.54 -13.67
CA MET A 434 8.52 -4.31 -14.36
C MET A 434 9.83 -4.46 -15.14
N ASP A 435 10.83 -5.14 -14.57
CA ASP A 435 12.09 -5.46 -15.26
C ASP A 435 11.85 -6.34 -16.49
N ARG A 436 10.94 -7.32 -16.41
CA ARG A 436 10.62 -8.17 -17.55
C ARG A 436 9.89 -7.43 -18.66
N VAL A 437 8.96 -6.54 -18.32
CA VAL A 437 8.30 -5.65 -19.29
C VAL A 437 9.34 -4.81 -20.00
N TRP A 438 10.20 -4.10 -19.26
CA TRP A 438 11.28 -3.28 -19.81
C TRP A 438 12.22 -4.08 -20.75
N GLN A 439 12.58 -5.31 -20.40
CA GLN A 439 13.40 -6.18 -21.26
C GLN A 439 12.72 -6.49 -22.60
N LEU A 440 11.44 -6.88 -22.57
CA LEU A 440 10.68 -7.19 -23.78
C LEU A 440 10.52 -5.97 -24.69
N GLU A 441 10.37 -4.77 -24.12
CA GLU A 441 10.31 -3.53 -24.89
C GLU A 441 11.64 -3.21 -25.54
N ASN A 442 12.73 -3.33 -24.80
CA ASN A 442 14.06 -3.19 -25.38
C ASN A 442 14.31 -4.23 -26.49
N GLU A 443 13.95 -5.49 -26.31
CA GLU A 443 14.07 -6.51 -27.37
C GLU A 443 13.25 -6.16 -28.61
N THR A 444 12.07 -5.54 -28.44
CA THR A 444 11.16 -5.19 -29.55
C THR A 444 11.60 -3.92 -30.31
N PHE A 445 12.19 -2.93 -29.62
CA PHE A 445 12.39 -1.59 -30.17
C PHE A 445 13.85 -1.18 -30.36
N ARG A 446 14.83 -1.87 -29.77
CA ARG A 446 16.26 -1.49 -29.77
C ARG A 446 16.92 -1.47 -31.15
N GLY A 447 16.28 -2.02 -32.18
CA GLY A 447 16.73 -1.97 -33.58
C GLY A 447 15.69 -1.38 -34.54
N ALA A 448 14.57 -0.86 -34.04
CA ALA A 448 13.57 -0.24 -34.89
C ALA A 448 14.10 1.11 -35.41
N GLY A 449 14.09 1.30 -36.74
CA GLY A 449 14.45 2.58 -37.35
C GLY A 449 13.62 3.71 -36.77
N GLY A 450 14.25 4.85 -36.46
CA GLY A 450 13.58 6.04 -35.92
C GLY A 450 13.59 6.20 -34.40
N PHE A 451 14.05 5.20 -33.63
CA PHE A 451 14.20 5.31 -32.17
C PHE A 451 15.67 5.48 -31.74
N VAL A 452 15.92 6.37 -30.79
CA VAL A 452 17.26 6.59 -30.22
C VAL A 452 17.16 6.57 -28.69
N PHE A 453 17.97 5.75 -28.03
CA PHE A 453 17.85 5.48 -26.59
C PHE A 453 18.96 6.18 -25.80
N ALA A 454 18.58 6.99 -24.81
CA ALA A 454 19.46 7.62 -23.84
C ALA A 454 19.35 6.91 -22.49
N ARG A 455 20.18 5.87 -22.27
CA ARG A 455 20.06 5.00 -21.10
C ARG A 455 20.84 5.55 -19.91
N ILE A 456 20.25 5.50 -18.73
CA ILE A 456 20.93 5.84 -17.47
C ILE A 456 22.15 4.94 -17.20
N THR A 457 22.22 3.76 -17.82
CA THR A 457 23.34 2.82 -17.68
C THR A 457 24.51 3.11 -18.60
N GLU A 458 24.35 4.00 -19.58
CA GLU A 458 25.47 4.46 -20.40
C GLU A 458 26.43 5.27 -19.56
N VAL A 459 27.71 5.15 -19.90
CA VAL A 459 28.78 5.96 -19.33
C VAL A 459 29.36 6.80 -20.46
N VAL A 460 29.49 8.09 -20.19
CA VAL A 460 30.18 9.04 -21.05
C VAL A 460 31.62 9.10 -20.57
N GLU A 461 32.53 8.60 -21.39
CA GLU A 461 33.95 8.58 -21.03
C GLU A 461 34.57 9.97 -21.22
N PRO A 462 35.64 10.34 -20.47
CA PRO A 462 36.26 11.66 -20.56
C PRO A 462 36.75 12.04 -21.96
N GLU A 463 37.05 11.05 -22.81
CA GLU A 463 37.42 11.27 -24.22
C GLU A 463 36.23 11.71 -25.09
N GLU A 464 35.00 11.33 -24.71
CA GLU A 464 33.77 11.72 -25.41
C GLU A 464 33.25 13.08 -24.93
N ASP A 465 33.33 13.34 -23.63
CA ASP A 465 32.97 14.62 -23.02
C ASP A 465 33.82 14.89 -21.76
N PRO A 466 34.79 15.82 -21.82
CA PRO A 466 35.66 16.12 -20.68
C PRO A 466 34.93 16.81 -19.53
N THR A 467 33.71 17.33 -19.77
CA THR A 467 32.88 17.98 -18.76
C THR A 467 31.94 17.01 -18.02
N ALA A 468 31.90 15.74 -18.44
CA ALA A 468 31.07 14.72 -17.82
C ALA A 468 31.51 14.40 -16.38
N PRO A 469 30.58 14.02 -15.49
CA PRO A 469 30.92 13.49 -14.18
C PRO A 469 31.86 12.28 -14.28
N HIS A 470 32.67 12.02 -13.26
CA HIS A 470 33.57 10.86 -13.29
C HIS A 470 32.80 9.55 -13.57
N PRO A 471 33.33 8.61 -14.40
CA PRO A 471 32.65 7.37 -14.79
C PRO A 471 32.05 6.57 -13.63
N GLU A 472 32.74 6.52 -12.48
CA GLU A 472 32.22 5.86 -11.28
C GLU A 472 30.97 6.53 -10.69
N ILE A 473 30.89 7.87 -10.72
CA ILE A 473 29.71 8.61 -10.26
C ILE A 473 28.52 8.28 -11.18
N GLN A 474 28.74 8.26 -12.49
CA GLN A 474 27.72 7.87 -13.49
C GLN A 474 27.20 6.44 -13.22
N ARG A 475 28.11 5.48 -12.97
CA ARG A 475 27.75 4.10 -12.61
C ARG A 475 26.94 4.01 -11.32
N GLN A 476 27.23 4.87 -10.33
CA GLN A 476 26.45 4.94 -9.10
C GLN A 476 25.12 5.68 -9.25
N ALA A 477 25.03 6.68 -10.15
CA ALA A 477 23.79 7.38 -10.44
C ALA A 477 22.69 6.41 -10.92
N ALA A 478 23.06 5.44 -11.76
CA ALA A 478 22.17 4.35 -12.18
C ALA A 478 21.72 3.41 -11.03
N ASN A 479 22.44 3.40 -9.89
CA ASN A 479 22.13 2.60 -8.71
C ASN A 479 21.24 3.33 -7.70
N ILE A 480 21.03 4.65 -7.84
CA ILE A 480 20.21 5.42 -6.90
C ILE A 480 18.80 4.84 -6.84
N ARG A 481 18.17 4.88 -5.66
CA ARG A 481 16.80 4.39 -5.41
C ARG A 481 15.75 5.13 -6.25
N THR A 482 14.58 4.52 -6.41
CA THR A 482 13.45 5.02 -7.22
C THR A 482 12.27 5.53 -6.40
N ASP A 483 12.36 5.61 -5.08
CA ASP A 483 11.21 5.98 -4.25
C ASP A 483 10.87 7.47 -4.30
N LEU A 484 9.63 7.84 -3.95
CA LEU A 484 9.17 9.23 -3.87
C LEU A 484 9.51 9.86 -2.51
N ASP A 485 10.67 9.55 -1.96
CA ASP A 485 11.22 10.16 -0.74
C ASP A 485 12.25 11.24 -1.08
N HIS A 486 12.78 11.92 -0.07
CA HIS A 486 13.75 13.00 -0.23
C HIS A 486 15.04 12.53 -0.92
N PHE A 487 15.47 13.26 -1.95
CA PHE A 487 16.77 13.10 -2.58
C PHE A 487 17.77 14.13 -2.02
N THR A 488 18.99 13.68 -1.75
CA THR A 488 20.08 14.55 -1.30
C THR A 488 20.58 15.44 -2.44
N PRO A 489 21.26 16.56 -2.15
CA PRO A 489 21.86 17.40 -3.18
C PRO A 489 22.81 16.65 -4.12
N LEU A 490 23.62 15.74 -3.58
CA LEU A 490 24.52 14.89 -4.38
C LEU A 490 23.74 13.94 -5.30
N GLU A 491 22.67 13.30 -4.82
CA GLU A 491 21.80 12.45 -5.65
C GLU A 491 21.17 13.26 -6.80
N ILE A 492 20.70 14.48 -6.52
CA ILE A 492 20.10 15.39 -7.50
C ILE A 492 21.12 15.80 -8.56
N SER A 493 22.26 16.38 -8.14
CA SER A 493 23.33 16.83 -9.04
C SER A 493 23.83 15.69 -9.93
N SER A 494 24.07 14.51 -9.35
CA SER A 494 24.57 13.35 -10.09
C SER A 494 23.59 12.89 -11.17
N LEU A 495 22.29 12.83 -10.88
CA LEU A 495 21.28 12.38 -11.85
C LEU A 495 21.05 13.39 -12.98
N VAL A 496 20.96 14.68 -12.63
CA VAL A 496 20.74 15.76 -13.61
C VAL A 496 21.94 15.87 -14.55
N ARG A 497 23.17 15.94 -14.01
CA ARG A 497 24.38 16.04 -14.83
C ARG A 497 24.59 14.79 -15.68
N HIS A 498 24.30 13.61 -15.15
CA HIS A 498 24.36 12.36 -15.91
C HIS A 498 23.38 12.36 -17.09
N GLY A 499 22.12 12.71 -16.85
CA GLY A 499 21.10 12.81 -17.91
C GLY A 499 21.46 13.82 -18.99
N TYR A 500 22.05 14.95 -18.61
CA TYR A 500 22.56 15.96 -19.55
C TYR A 500 23.66 15.41 -20.46
N CYS A 501 24.69 14.78 -19.89
CA CYS A 501 25.82 14.24 -20.66
C CYS A 501 25.42 13.07 -21.55
N VAL A 502 24.55 12.16 -21.09
CA VAL A 502 24.05 11.06 -21.93
C VAL A 502 23.21 11.62 -23.09
N ALA A 503 22.35 12.61 -22.85
CA ALA A 503 21.58 13.26 -23.91
C ALA A 503 22.48 13.89 -24.98
N ARG A 504 23.56 14.56 -24.56
CA ARG A 504 24.58 15.09 -25.44
C ARG A 504 25.25 14.02 -26.30
N LYS A 505 25.75 12.95 -25.67
CA LYS A 505 26.39 11.82 -26.35
C LYS A 505 25.46 11.22 -27.42
N ILE A 506 24.19 11.03 -27.06
CA ILE A 506 23.19 10.47 -27.95
C ILE A 506 22.90 11.40 -29.13
N CYS A 507 22.74 12.70 -28.90
CA CYS A 507 22.48 13.64 -29.99
C CYS A 507 23.67 13.72 -30.97
N ARG A 508 24.91 13.63 -30.47
CA ARG A 508 26.12 13.55 -31.31
C ARG A 508 26.17 12.28 -32.18
N SER A 509 25.52 11.20 -31.77
CA SER A 509 25.48 9.95 -32.56
C SER A 509 24.58 10.02 -33.82
N ARG A 510 23.70 11.03 -33.89
CA ARG A 510 22.73 11.24 -34.98
C ARG A 510 22.77 12.70 -35.47
N PRO A 511 23.90 13.15 -36.04
CA PRO A 511 24.04 14.52 -36.54
C PRO A 511 23.06 14.82 -37.66
N ASP A 512 22.62 13.79 -38.39
CA ASP A 512 21.57 13.88 -39.38
C ASP A 512 20.28 14.47 -38.78
N VAL A 513 19.87 14.07 -37.57
CA VAL A 513 18.64 14.56 -36.92
C VAL A 513 18.87 15.79 -36.05
N PHE A 514 19.92 15.77 -35.23
CA PHE A 514 20.12 16.77 -34.17
C PHE A 514 21.03 17.93 -34.59
N GLY A 515 21.66 17.83 -35.77
CA GLY A 515 22.61 18.82 -36.27
C GLY A 515 24.05 18.52 -35.81
N GLU A 516 25.02 19.11 -36.53
CA GLU A 516 26.45 18.92 -36.27
C GLU A 516 26.99 19.87 -35.18
N SER A 517 26.35 21.02 -34.97
CA SER A 517 26.75 22.02 -33.97
C SER A 517 25.92 21.86 -32.70
N LEU A 518 26.49 21.17 -31.70
CA LEU A 518 25.88 20.96 -30.38
C LEU A 518 26.73 21.66 -29.30
N PRO A 519 26.12 22.10 -28.18
CA PRO A 519 26.82 22.85 -27.14
C PRO A 519 27.81 21.95 -26.38
N ASP A 520 29.02 22.48 -26.16
CA ASP A 520 30.13 21.84 -25.43
C ASP A 520 30.32 22.41 -24.01
N THR A 521 29.33 23.15 -23.50
CA THR A 521 29.36 23.76 -22.17
C THR A 521 29.37 22.71 -21.05
N PRO A 522 29.87 23.03 -19.85
CA PRO A 522 29.72 22.14 -18.70
C PRO A 522 28.25 21.82 -18.41
N PRO A 523 27.93 20.60 -17.95
CA PRO A 523 26.55 20.23 -17.60
C PRO A 523 26.02 21.13 -16.48
N TRP A 524 24.74 21.47 -16.57
CA TRP A 524 24.06 22.32 -15.60
C TRP A 524 24.12 21.73 -14.18
N GLU A 525 24.47 22.58 -13.20
CA GLU A 525 24.49 22.23 -11.78
C GLU A 525 23.22 22.77 -11.09
N PRO A 526 22.24 21.90 -10.76
CA PRO A 526 20.97 22.34 -10.19
C PRO A 526 21.07 22.92 -8.78
N ILE A 527 22.18 22.68 -8.06
CA ILE A 527 22.37 23.16 -6.68
C ILE A 527 23.75 23.83 -6.57
N PRO A 528 23.85 25.17 -6.78
CA PRO A 528 25.11 25.89 -6.93
C PRO A 528 26.01 25.95 -5.69
N GLU A 529 25.50 25.64 -4.49
CA GLU A 529 26.24 25.70 -3.20
C GLU A 529 27.50 24.80 -3.14
N ARG A 530 27.76 24.01 -4.18
CA ARG A 530 28.83 23.01 -4.23
C ARG A 530 29.95 23.29 -5.24
N ARG A 531 30.20 24.54 -5.66
CA ARG A 531 31.48 24.86 -6.37
C ARG A 531 32.65 24.52 -5.44
N PRO A 532 33.53 23.54 -5.76
CA PRO A 532 34.83 23.47 -5.13
C PRO A 532 35.67 24.63 -5.68
N VAL A 533 36.54 25.12 -4.82
CA VAL A 533 37.50 26.20 -5.04
C VAL A 533 38.29 25.98 -6.34
N THR A 534 38.48 27.08 -7.05
CA THR A 534 39.29 27.28 -8.25
C THR A 534 40.66 26.59 -8.22
N ASP A 535 41.20 26.30 -9.41
CA ASP A 535 42.47 25.64 -9.75
C ASP A 535 43.77 26.09 -9.02
N GLU A 536 43.71 27.00 -8.05
CA GLU A 536 44.87 27.50 -7.28
C GLU A 536 45.49 26.44 -6.35
N ALA A 537 44.75 25.37 -5.99
CA ALA A 537 45.28 24.31 -5.13
C ALA A 537 46.18 23.29 -5.86
N ARG A 538 46.26 23.33 -7.21
CA ARG A 538 47.08 22.40 -8.00
C ARG A 538 48.55 22.79 -8.10
N GLU A 539 48.92 24.04 -7.87
CA GLU A 539 50.31 24.50 -8.04
C GLU A 539 51.22 24.29 -6.82
N ASN A 540 50.68 23.94 -5.64
CA ASN A 540 51.45 23.89 -4.39
C ASN A 540 51.60 22.49 -3.76
N ALA A 541 51.64 21.41 -4.54
CA ALA A 541 51.90 20.07 -4.03
C ALA A 541 53.35 19.62 -4.31
N ASN A 542 54.24 19.84 -3.33
CA ASN A 542 55.57 19.22 -3.29
C ASN A 542 55.47 17.67 -3.26
N PRO A 543 56.39 16.93 -3.89
CA PRO A 543 56.32 15.48 -3.97
C PRO A 543 56.92 14.85 -2.71
N VAL A 544 56.10 14.66 -1.69
CA VAL A 544 56.40 13.73 -0.60
C VAL A 544 55.22 12.76 -0.50
N THR A 545 55.53 11.48 -0.71
CA THR A 545 54.60 10.34 -0.68
C THR A 545 53.63 10.36 0.50
N PRO A 546 52.32 10.23 0.27
CA PRO A 546 51.40 9.80 1.31
C PRO A 546 50.52 8.62 0.87
N ASP A 547 50.03 7.85 1.85
CA ASP A 547 48.78 7.09 1.70
C ASP A 547 47.75 8.01 1.04
N ARG A 548 47.38 7.72 -0.22
CA ARG A 548 46.50 8.59 -1.00
C ARG A 548 45.13 8.63 -0.32
N ALA A 549 44.81 9.77 0.30
CA ALA A 549 43.44 10.09 0.67
C ALA A 549 42.52 9.84 -0.54
N PRO A 550 41.34 9.22 -0.35
CA PRO A 550 40.44 8.92 -1.45
C PRO A 550 40.13 10.19 -2.23
N THR A 551 40.26 10.13 -3.56
CA THR A 551 39.90 11.25 -4.45
C THR A 551 38.45 11.68 -4.22
N GLU A 552 38.13 12.95 -4.51
CA GLU A 552 36.78 13.48 -4.33
C GLU A 552 35.70 12.61 -4.99
N ALA A 553 35.95 12.16 -6.23
CA ALA A 553 35.08 11.22 -6.94
C ALA A 553 34.92 9.86 -6.23
N THR A 554 35.94 9.39 -5.49
CA THR A 554 35.84 8.17 -4.68
C THR A 554 34.95 8.39 -3.45
N ASN A 555 34.99 9.57 -2.84
CA ASN A 555 34.13 9.89 -1.70
C ASN A 555 32.66 10.05 -2.13
N GLU A 556 32.41 10.78 -3.21
CA GLU A 556 31.07 10.96 -3.78
C GLU A 556 30.46 9.62 -4.22
N SER A 557 31.22 8.77 -4.91
CA SER A 557 30.75 7.45 -5.31
C SER A 557 30.43 6.55 -4.12
N ARG A 558 31.21 6.60 -3.03
CA ARG A 558 30.92 5.87 -1.78
C ARG A 558 29.63 6.37 -1.11
N GLU A 559 29.40 7.68 -1.11
CA GLU A 559 28.16 8.25 -0.58
C GLU A 559 26.94 7.80 -1.40
N LEU A 560 27.04 7.88 -2.74
CA LEU A 560 26.00 7.41 -3.67
C LEU A 560 25.77 5.90 -3.60
N GLN A 561 26.78 5.11 -3.28
CA GLN A 561 26.61 3.66 -3.10
C GLN A 561 25.60 3.35 -1.97
N GLY A 562 25.54 4.20 -0.94
CA GLY A 562 24.54 4.12 0.13
C GLY A 562 23.11 4.45 -0.32
N SER A 563 22.95 5.19 -1.42
CA SER A 563 21.67 5.64 -1.96
C SER A 563 20.83 4.55 -2.62
N ALA A 564 21.43 3.40 -2.94
CA ALA A 564 20.75 2.26 -3.55
C ALA A 564 19.76 1.55 -2.61
N ASN A 565 19.93 1.70 -1.28
CA ASN A 565 19.11 1.00 -0.30
C ASN A 565 17.78 1.72 -0.04
N ARG A 566 16.65 1.02 -0.29
CA ARG A 566 15.29 1.50 0.07
C ARG A 566 15.14 1.58 1.59
N ARG A 567 14.90 2.79 2.11
CA ARG A 567 14.68 3.07 3.53
C ARG A 567 13.20 2.92 3.88
N VAL A 568 12.76 1.71 4.23
CA VAL A 568 11.32 1.40 4.45
C VAL A 568 10.82 1.80 5.85
N TRP A 569 11.65 1.65 6.88
CA TRP A 569 11.25 1.86 8.28
C TRP A 569 11.86 3.10 8.94
N SER A 570 13.00 3.58 8.47
CA SER A 570 13.68 4.76 9.05
C SER A 570 12.92 6.08 8.78
N SER A 571 11.88 6.04 7.96
CA SER A 571 11.05 7.18 7.56
C SER A 571 9.77 7.32 8.38
N PHE A 572 9.43 6.35 9.25
CA PHE A 572 8.25 6.48 10.12
C PHE A 572 8.47 7.56 11.20
N PHE A 573 9.72 7.75 11.63
CA PHE A 573 10.13 8.77 12.59
C PHE A 573 11.00 9.84 11.91
N ASP A 574 10.35 10.81 11.27
CA ASP A 574 11.01 11.98 10.72
C ASP A 574 10.81 13.17 11.66
N ARG A 575 11.91 13.75 12.17
CA ARG A 575 11.89 14.92 13.05
C ARG A 575 11.32 16.17 12.35
N ARG A 576 11.35 16.21 11.02
CA ARG A 576 10.82 17.33 10.21
C ARG A 576 9.31 17.26 10.00
N ASP A 577 8.64 16.17 10.37
CA ASP A 577 7.19 16.01 10.20
C ASP A 577 6.49 15.92 11.55
N TRP A 578 5.61 16.89 11.83
CA TRP A 578 4.90 16.98 13.09
C TRP A 578 4.01 15.76 13.37
N VAL A 579 3.52 15.09 12.31
CA VAL A 579 2.65 13.91 12.42
C VAL A 579 3.37 12.75 13.11
N THR A 580 4.70 12.68 13.00
CA THR A 580 5.52 11.72 13.74
C THR A 580 5.26 11.80 15.25
N PHE A 581 5.12 13.02 15.79
CA PHE A 581 4.93 13.23 17.23
C PHE A 581 3.52 12.86 17.70
N VAL A 582 2.54 12.77 16.80
CA VAL A 582 1.19 12.27 17.13
C VAL A 582 1.23 10.78 17.49
N TYR A 583 2.13 10.00 16.89
CA TYR A 583 2.26 8.57 17.16
C TYR A 583 3.07 8.24 18.41
N VAL A 584 3.95 9.14 18.87
CA VAL A 584 4.77 8.96 20.08
C VAL A 584 3.92 8.66 21.33
N PRO A 585 2.87 9.44 21.68
CA PRO A 585 2.04 9.15 22.85
C PRO A 585 1.20 7.87 22.71
N ILE A 586 1.10 7.28 21.52
CA ILE A 586 0.41 6.00 21.30
C ILE A 586 1.40 4.83 21.41
N LEU A 587 2.55 4.93 20.74
CA LEU A 587 3.54 3.86 20.66
C LEU A 587 4.29 3.66 21.97
N VAL A 588 4.62 4.74 22.70
CA VAL A 588 5.36 4.63 23.97
C VAL A 588 4.58 3.84 25.02
N PRO A 589 3.29 4.11 25.29
CA PRO A 589 2.50 3.27 26.18
C PRO A 589 2.36 1.83 25.68
N ILE A 590 2.21 1.59 24.38
CA ILE A 590 2.14 0.22 23.86
C ILE A 590 3.43 -0.53 24.15
N VAL A 591 4.60 0.04 23.85
CA VAL A 591 5.89 -0.61 24.06
C VAL A 591 6.17 -0.84 25.54
N LEU A 592 5.76 0.06 26.43
CA LEU A 592 5.98 -0.06 27.87
C LEU A 592 4.94 -0.95 28.57
N LEU A 593 3.66 -0.81 28.25
CA LEU A 593 2.56 -1.51 28.91
C LEU A 593 2.33 -2.90 28.34
N LEU A 594 2.52 -3.14 27.05
CA LEU A 594 2.20 -4.44 26.44
C LEU A 594 3.06 -5.59 26.99
N PRO A 595 4.39 -5.44 27.22
CA PRO A 595 5.17 -6.47 27.90
C PRO A 595 4.71 -6.71 29.35
N TYR A 596 4.39 -5.65 30.07
CA TYR A 596 3.90 -5.73 31.45
C TYR A 596 2.56 -6.47 31.52
N LEU A 597 1.59 -6.07 30.70
CA LEU A 597 0.28 -6.70 30.60
C LEU A 597 0.39 -8.16 30.14
N SER A 598 1.28 -8.44 29.18
CA SER A 598 1.54 -9.82 28.71
C SER A 598 2.13 -10.70 29.82
N LEU A 599 3.06 -10.17 30.61
CA LEU A 599 3.61 -10.88 31.77
C LEU A 599 2.56 -11.13 32.85
N GLN A 600 1.71 -10.14 33.14
CA GLN A 600 0.62 -10.32 34.09
C GLN A 600 -0.38 -11.38 33.60
N TYR A 601 -0.78 -11.30 32.32
CA TYR A 601 -1.68 -12.26 31.71
C TYR A 601 -1.08 -13.68 31.72
N TYR A 602 0.20 -13.82 31.38
CA TYR A 602 0.91 -15.10 31.44
C TYR A 602 0.94 -15.68 32.85
N LYS A 603 1.32 -14.88 33.86
CA LYS A 603 1.31 -15.30 35.27
C LYS A 603 -0.09 -15.74 35.73
N ARG A 604 -1.14 -15.03 35.29
CA ARG A 604 -2.54 -15.38 35.55
C ARG A 604 -2.92 -16.73 34.94
N MET A 605 -2.61 -16.93 33.66
CA MET A 605 -2.88 -18.18 32.94
C MET A 605 -2.19 -19.38 33.57
N VAL A 606 -0.93 -19.24 34.00
CA VAL A 606 -0.18 -20.32 34.67
C VAL A 606 -0.81 -20.70 36.01
N ARG A 607 -1.23 -19.73 36.83
CA ARG A 607 -1.91 -20.02 38.12
C ARG A 607 -3.24 -20.73 37.91
N LEU A 608 -4.05 -20.24 36.97
CA LEU A 608 -5.36 -20.84 36.68
C LEU A 608 -5.23 -22.26 36.11
N ASN A 609 -4.35 -22.49 35.13
CA ASN A 609 -4.14 -23.83 34.56
C ASN A 609 -3.67 -24.86 35.59
N THR A 610 -2.86 -24.43 36.58
CA THR A 610 -2.39 -25.32 37.65
C THR A 610 -3.53 -25.73 38.60
N LEU A 611 -4.49 -24.84 38.85
CA LEU A 611 -5.68 -25.11 39.67
C LEU A 611 -6.70 -26.01 38.94
N THR A 612 -6.89 -25.83 37.64
CA THR A 612 -7.85 -26.63 36.85
C THR A 612 -7.45 -28.10 36.72
N LEU A 613 -6.14 -28.39 36.62
CA LEU A 613 -5.62 -29.75 36.43
C LEU A 613 -5.61 -30.59 37.71
N SER A 614 -5.67 -29.98 38.90
CA SER A 614 -5.39 -30.66 40.16
C SER A 614 -6.62 -31.08 40.97
N PHE A 615 -7.81 -30.48 40.79
CA PHE A 615 -8.94 -30.79 41.67
C PHE A 615 -10.36 -30.86 41.06
N ALA A 616 -10.66 -30.22 39.93
CA ALA A 616 -12.04 -30.26 39.42
C ALA A 616 -12.14 -29.98 37.92
N GLN A 617 -12.43 -31.02 37.13
CA GLN A 617 -13.18 -30.82 35.89
C GLN A 617 -14.61 -30.39 36.28
N GLY A 618 -14.83 -29.07 36.41
CA GLY A 618 -16.18 -28.49 36.43
C GLY A 618 -16.79 -28.07 37.78
N SER A 619 -16.01 -27.85 38.86
CA SER A 619 -16.60 -27.28 40.09
C SER A 619 -16.87 -25.77 39.96
N PRO A 620 -18.11 -25.29 40.23
CA PRO A 620 -18.45 -23.86 40.34
C PRO A 620 -17.59 -23.08 41.34
N ASP A 621 -17.00 -23.76 42.32
CA ASP A 621 -16.23 -23.13 43.40
C ASP A 621 -14.90 -22.55 42.90
N LEU A 622 -14.39 -23.02 41.75
CA LEU A 622 -13.18 -22.49 41.12
C LEU A 622 -13.36 -21.04 40.64
N ALA A 623 -14.55 -20.71 40.12
CA ALA A 623 -14.86 -19.34 39.73
C ALA A 623 -14.86 -18.41 40.95
N ARG A 624 -15.41 -18.89 42.07
CA ARG A 624 -15.42 -18.15 43.33
C ARG A 624 -14.02 -17.97 43.91
N LEU A 625 -13.21 -19.03 43.91
CA LEU A 625 -11.81 -18.98 44.33
C LEU A 625 -10.99 -18.03 43.45
N GLY A 626 -11.22 -18.05 42.13
CA GLY A 626 -10.59 -17.11 41.18
C GLY A 626 -10.90 -15.65 41.51
N ASN A 627 -12.17 -15.33 41.77
CA ASN A 627 -12.57 -13.97 42.18
C ASN A 627 -11.90 -13.55 43.51
N LEU A 628 -11.81 -14.45 44.50
CA LEU A 628 -11.13 -14.15 45.77
C LEU A 628 -9.62 -13.92 45.60
N LEU A 629 -8.98 -14.63 44.67
CA LEU A 629 -7.58 -14.44 44.34
C LEU A 629 -7.34 -13.11 43.58
N ASP A 630 -8.30 -12.67 42.76
CA ASP A 630 -8.21 -11.44 41.95
C ASP A 630 -8.59 -10.18 42.76
N GLU A 631 -9.66 -10.19 43.57
CA GLU A 631 -10.21 -9.03 44.30
C GLU A 631 -9.49 -8.74 45.63
N GLY A 632 -8.70 -9.69 46.14
CA GLY A 632 -8.07 -9.62 47.46
C GLY A 632 -9.01 -10.07 48.59
N ALA A 633 -8.64 -9.77 49.84
CA ALA A 633 -9.43 -10.18 50.99
C ALA A 633 -10.76 -9.41 51.06
N GLN A 634 -11.84 -10.11 51.38
CA GLN A 634 -13.18 -9.54 51.40
C GLN A 634 -13.30 -8.44 52.47
N LYS A 635 -13.84 -7.28 52.07
CA LYS A 635 -14.14 -6.17 52.99
C LYS A 635 -15.33 -6.54 53.89
N PRO A 636 -15.43 -6.03 55.12
CA PRO A 636 -16.57 -6.30 56.00
C PRO A 636 -17.92 -5.90 55.38
N TRP A 637 -18.96 -6.71 55.62
CA TRP A 637 -20.35 -6.42 55.24
C TRP A 637 -21.30 -6.64 56.41
N THR A 638 -22.49 -6.05 56.31
CA THR A 638 -23.60 -6.31 57.22
C THR A 638 -24.43 -7.48 56.69
N GLY A 639 -24.65 -8.49 57.54
CA GLY A 639 -25.38 -9.70 57.23
C GLY A 639 -26.89 -9.58 57.37
N VAL A 640 -27.58 -10.71 57.22
CA VAL A 640 -29.02 -10.86 57.42
C VAL A 640 -29.38 -10.76 58.91
N LYS A 641 -30.66 -10.47 59.21
CA LYS A 641 -31.17 -10.40 60.57
C LYS A 641 -31.10 -11.77 61.25
N VAL A 642 -30.65 -11.79 62.51
CA VAL A 642 -30.46 -13.00 63.32
C VAL A 642 -31.58 -13.11 64.35
N GLU A 643 -32.21 -14.27 64.48
CA GLU A 643 -33.22 -14.59 65.49
C GLU A 643 -32.54 -15.23 66.71
N GLU A 644 -32.89 -14.81 67.93
CA GLU A 644 -32.40 -15.45 69.15
C GLU A 644 -33.31 -16.59 69.58
N THR A 645 -32.73 -17.74 69.91
CA THR A 645 -33.45 -18.93 70.38
C THR A 645 -32.77 -19.50 71.63
N GLN A 646 -33.54 -20.14 72.51
CA GLN A 646 -33.02 -20.89 73.66
C GLN A 646 -32.83 -22.38 73.34
N ASP A 647 -33.20 -22.81 72.12
CA ASP A 647 -33.05 -24.19 71.66
C ASP A 647 -31.60 -24.48 71.29
N ILE A 648 -30.93 -25.28 72.13
CA ILE A 648 -29.53 -25.71 71.94
C ILE A 648 -29.47 -27.14 71.36
N THR A 649 -30.62 -27.79 71.16
CA THR A 649 -30.67 -29.21 70.74
C THR A 649 -29.94 -29.44 69.42
N VAL A 650 -29.18 -30.54 69.34
CA VAL A 650 -28.52 -30.95 68.10
C VAL A 650 -29.62 -31.31 67.09
N PRO A 651 -29.62 -30.72 65.89
CA PRO A 651 -30.66 -30.98 64.91
C PRO A 651 -30.62 -32.45 64.50
N ASP A 652 -31.77 -33.10 64.54
CA ASP A 652 -31.94 -34.43 63.97
C ASP A 652 -31.96 -34.29 62.44
N LEU A 653 -30.88 -34.73 61.80
CA LEU A 653 -30.70 -34.71 60.35
C LEU A 653 -30.74 -36.12 59.73
N HIS A 654 -31.24 -37.14 60.44
CA HIS A 654 -31.25 -38.53 59.94
C HIS A 654 -32.03 -38.69 58.63
N GLY A 655 -33.01 -37.81 58.36
CA GLY A 655 -33.78 -37.81 57.12
C GLY A 655 -33.14 -37.07 55.93
N TYR A 656 -31.89 -36.63 56.04
CA TYR A 656 -31.16 -35.89 54.99
C TYR A 656 -29.80 -36.53 54.69
N LYS A 657 -29.39 -36.45 53.41
CA LYS A 657 -28.05 -36.84 52.97
C LYS A 657 -27.34 -35.67 52.32
N ILE A 658 -26.11 -35.40 52.75
CA ILE A 658 -25.26 -34.39 52.12
C ILE A 658 -24.43 -35.10 51.04
N LEU A 659 -24.68 -34.75 49.78
CA LEU A 659 -23.96 -35.30 48.65
C LEU A 659 -22.57 -34.67 48.51
N SER A 660 -22.46 -33.36 48.76
CA SER A 660 -21.20 -32.61 48.71
C SER A 660 -21.23 -31.47 49.72
N ASP A 661 -20.16 -31.30 50.48
CA ASP A 661 -19.88 -30.13 51.32
C ASP A 661 -18.61 -29.45 50.83
N SER A 662 -18.73 -28.23 50.32
CA SER A 662 -17.64 -27.51 49.69
C SER A 662 -17.38 -26.20 50.44
N ARG A 663 -16.15 -25.97 50.91
CA ARG A 663 -15.82 -24.90 51.84
C ARG A 663 -14.57 -24.14 51.41
N ILE A 664 -14.67 -22.84 51.19
CA ILE A 664 -13.53 -21.95 51.00
C ILE A 664 -13.39 -21.08 52.26
N THR A 665 -12.27 -21.23 52.96
CA THR A 665 -11.92 -20.43 54.14
C THR A 665 -10.74 -19.52 53.79
N ASP A 666 -10.97 -18.21 53.78
CA ASP A 666 -9.97 -17.19 53.50
C ASP A 666 -9.46 -16.58 54.81
N LEU A 667 -8.22 -16.94 55.17
CA LEU A 667 -7.54 -16.46 56.37
C LEU A 667 -6.62 -15.26 56.09
N ARG A 668 -6.59 -14.70 54.87
CA ARG A 668 -5.63 -13.64 54.51
C ARG A 668 -5.75 -12.38 55.38
N SER A 669 -6.94 -12.10 55.91
CA SER A 669 -7.21 -11.00 56.86
C SER A 669 -7.17 -11.43 58.33
N TRP A 670 -6.93 -12.71 58.61
CA TRP A 670 -6.89 -13.24 59.96
C TRP A 670 -5.47 -13.17 60.54
N GLN A 671 -5.38 -12.77 61.80
CA GLN A 671 -4.14 -12.65 62.56
C GLN A 671 -4.14 -13.67 63.70
N PRO A 672 -3.30 -14.72 63.66
CA PRO A 672 -3.31 -15.81 64.65
C PRO A 672 -3.04 -15.39 66.09
N GLY A 673 -2.31 -14.28 66.31
CA GLY A 673 -2.01 -13.75 67.65
C GLY A 673 -3.07 -12.80 68.23
N GLU A 674 -4.11 -12.47 67.45
CA GLU A 674 -5.14 -11.49 67.81
C GLU A 674 -6.55 -12.06 67.62
N VAL A 675 -6.74 -13.31 68.03
CA VAL A 675 -8.03 -14.02 67.92
C VAL A 675 -9.12 -13.23 68.65
N GLY A 676 -10.28 -13.03 68.01
CA GLY A 676 -11.41 -12.33 68.62
C GLY A 676 -11.37 -10.80 68.53
N LYS A 677 -10.28 -10.17 68.05
CA LYS A 677 -10.25 -8.71 67.84
C LYS A 677 -11.00 -8.31 66.55
N ALA A 678 -11.63 -7.13 66.56
CA ALA A 678 -12.48 -6.63 65.49
C ALA A 678 -11.79 -6.57 64.10
N ASP A 679 -10.47 -6.35 64.06
CA ASP A 679 -9.67 -6.22 62.83
C ASP A 679 -9.22 -7.58 62.23
N SER A 680 -9.31 -8.67 63.01
CA SER A 680 -8.91 -10.02 62.60
C SER A 680 -10.15 -10.82 62.20
N ARG A 681 -10.54 -10.73 60.91
CA ARG A 681 -11.75 -11.39 60.39
C ARG A 681 -11.41 -12.47 59.37
N ILE A 682 -12.14 -13.58 59.47
CA ILE A 682 -12.12 -14.69 58.53
C ILE A 682 -13.33 -14.60 57.62
N TYR A 683 -13.14 -14.93 56.35
CA TYR A 683 -14.24 -15.16 55.42
C TYR A 683 -14.37 -16.65 55.13
N THR A 684 -15.60 -17.18 55.22
CA THR A 684 -15.90 -18.55 54.82
C THR A 684 -17.06 -18.55 53.83
N TYR A 685 -16.88 -19.21 52.70
CA TYR A 685 -17.94 -19.57 51.76
C TYR A 685 -18.17 -21.07 51.87
N ARG A 686 -19.41 -21.48 52.12
CA ARG A 686 -19.80 -22.89 52.19
C ARG A 686 -20.94 -23.16 51.23
N ARG A 687 -20.83 -24.26 50.50
CA ARG A 687 -21.80 -24.72 49.52
C ARG A 687 -22.11 -26.19 49.78
N LEU A 688 -23.36 -26.46 50.12
CA LEU A 688 -23.87 -27.79 50.42
C LEU A 688 -24.81 -28.25 49.30
N LEU A 689 -24.63 -29.49 48.87
CA LEU A 689 -25.59 -30.19 48.03
C LEU A 689 -26.36 -31.19 48.89
N VAL A 690 -27.56 -30.80 49.32
CA VAL A 690 -28.37 -31.56 50.28
C VAL A 690 -29.53 -32.24 49.57
N MET A 691 -29.78 -33.50 49.92
CA MET A 691 -30.89 -34.27 49.38
C MET A 691 -31.76 -34.79 50.52
N LYS A 692 -33.06 -34.49 50.45
CA LYS A 692 -34.06 -35.05 51.37
C LYS A 692 -34.31 -36.52 51.01
N LEU A 693 -34.19 -37.43 51.97
CA LEU A 693 -34.39 -38.85 51.73
C LEU A 693 -35.89 -39.19 51.55
N PRO A 694 -36.26 -40.18 50.71
CA PRO A 694 -37.66 -40.60 50.52
C PRO A 694 -38.36 -41.02 51.82
N GLU A 695 -37.61 -41.54 52.78
CA GLU A 695 -38.09 -42.01 54.09
C GLU A 695 -38.44 -40.87 55.06
N ASN A 696 -38.04 -39.64 54.75
CA ASN A 696 -38.26 -38.48 55.61
C ASN A 696 -39.60 -37.78 55.29
N THR A 697 -40.66 -38.14 56.01
CA THR A 697 -41.99 -37.52 55.87
C THR A 697 -42.21 -36.32 56.78
N ASP A 698 -41.59 -36.31 57.96
CA ASP A 698 -42.02 -35.44 59.07
C ASP A 698 -41.06 -34.25 59.32
N GLN A 699 -39.81 -34.32 58.84
CA GLN A 699 -38.87 -33.22 58.97
C GLN A 699 -38.95 -32.30 57.75
N HIS A 700 -39.34 -31.05 57.99
CA HIS A 700 -39.47 -30.03 56.94
C HIS A 700 -38.39 -28.95 56.99
N PHE A 701 -37.64 -28.86 58.09
CA PHE A 701 -36.56 -27.88 58.23
C PHE A 701 -35.22 -28.57 58.25
N PHE A 702 -34.28 -28.05 57.47
CA PHE A 702 -32.88 -28.43 57.52
C PHE A 702 -32.11 -27.35 58.27
N ARG A 703 -31.57 -27.71 59.43
CA ARG A 703 -30.80 -26.79 60.28
C ARG A 703 -29.32 -27.10 60.10
N GLU A 704 -28.61 -26.21 59.42
CA GLU A 704 -27.17 -26.29 59.22
C GLU A 704 -26.44 -25.53 60.32
N ARG A 705 -25.56 -26.19 61.08
CA ARG A 705 -24.64 -25.49 61.98
C ARG A 705 -23.58 -24.71 61.21
N LEU A 706 -23.50 -23.41 61.49
CA LEU A 706 -22.52 -22.48 60.92
C LEU A 706 -21.19 -22.55 61.68
N ILE A 707 -20.09 -22.33 60.95
CA ILE A 707 -18.73 -22.28 61.51
C ILE A 707 -18.50 -20.89 62.15
N LEU A 708 -19.21 -20.63 63.25
CA LEU A 708 -19.26 -19.35 63.95
C LEU A 708 -19.60 -19.58 65.43
N THR A 709 -18.79 -19.04 66.35
CA THR A 709 -18.90 -19.30 67.80
C THR A 709 -19.02 -18.05 68.68
N GLY A 710 -18.82 -16.85 68.14
CA GLY A 710 -18.89 -15.59 68.90
C GLY A 710 -20.15 -14.75 68.66
N ALA A 711 -20.29 -13.65 69.41
CA ALA A 711 -21.40 -12.71 69.27
C ALA A 711 -21.33 -11.86 67.98
N GLU A 712 -20.12 -11.61 67.45
CA GLU A 712 -19.85 -10.65 66.35
C GLU A 712 -19.66 -11.29 64.96
N GLY A 713 -20.59 -12.15 64.55
CA GLY A 713 -20.63 -12.76 63.22
C GLY A 713 -21.54 -12.03 62.22
N GLN A 714 -21.20 -12.10 60.94
CA GLN A 714 -22.05 -11.61 59.84
C GLN A 714 -22.31 -12.76 58.87
N VAL A 715 -23.57 -13.04 58.58
CA VAL A 715 -23.99 -14.13 57.68
C VAL A 715 -24.76 -13.54 56.50
N ARG A 716 -24.49 -14.00 55.29
CA ARG A 716 -25.33 -13.68 54.12
C ARG A 716 -25.50 -14.91 53.24
N PHE A 717 -26.54 -14.87 52.42
CA PHE A 717 -26.86 -15.93 51.48
C PHE A 717 -26.68 -15.39 50.05
N PRO A 718 -25.80 -15.99 49.24
CA PRO A 718 -25.77 -15.75 47.80
C PRO A 718 -27.14 -16.06 47.16
N PRO A 719 -27.42 -15.57 45.93
CA PRO A 719 -28.65 -15.91 45.23
C PRO A 719 -28.81 -17.44 45.14
N GLN A 720 -29.85 -17.96 45.77
CA GLN A 720 -30.13 -19.40 45.88
C GLN A 720 -31.64 -19.66 45.88
N ALA A 721 -32.03 -20.90 45.61
CA ALA A 721 -33.44 -21.26 45.41
C ALA A 721 -34.26 -21.32 46.70
N LEU A 722 -33.63 -21.56 47.86
CA LEU A 722 -34.30 -21.67 49.15
C LEU A 722 -33.97 -20.47 50.03
N GLU A 723 -34.99 -19.87 50.59
CA GLU A 723 -34.82 -18.85 51.62
C GLU A 723 -34.35 -19.49 52.93
N ALA A 724 -33.50 -18.77 53.66
CA ALA A 724 -32.88 -19.25 54.88
C ALA A 724 -32.97 -18.19 55.97
N LYS A 725 -33.17 -18.64 57.20
CA LYS A 725 -33.13 -17.82 58.41
C LYS A 725 -31.90 -18.15 59.22
N VAL A 726 -31.35 -17.16 59.93
CA VAL A 726 -30.21 -17.36 60.82
C VAL A 726 -30.70 -17.28 62.25
N GLN A 727 -30.42 -18.31 63.04
CA GLN A 727 -30.76 -18.39 64.45
C GLN A 727 -29.47 -18.48 65.27
N ARG A 728 -29.46 -17.88 66.47
CA ARG A 728 -28.37 -18.04 67.43
C ARG A 728 -28.88 -18.41 68.82
N ALA A 729 -28.18 -19.31 69.50
CA ALA A 729 -28.46 -19.74 70.86
C ALA A 729 -27.22 -19.58 71.76
N PRO A 730 -27.34 -19.06 72.99
CA PRO A 730 -26.21 -18.95 73.91
C PRO A 730 -25.76 -20.35 74.37
N LEU A 731 -24.46 -20.63 74.27
CA LEU A 731 -23.84 -21.89 74.72
C LEU A 731 -23.33 -21.81 76.16
N ASP A 732 -22.83 -20.63 76.56
CA ASP A 732 -22.30 -20.37 77.90
C ASP A 732 -22.46 -18.90 78.33
N GLU A 733 -22.17 -18.62 79.61
CA GLU A 733 -22.15 -17.26 80.16
C GLU A 733 -20.94 -16.43 79.70
N GLN A 734 -19.99 -17.04 78.96
CA GLN A 734 -18.76 -16.41 78.47
C GLN A 734 -18.94 -15.75 77.09
N GLY A 735 -20.16 -15.74 76.56
CA GLY A 735 -20.50 -15.06 75.31
C GLY A 735 -20.27 -15.91 74.07
N HIS A 736 -20.19 -17.24 74.20
CA HIS A 736 -20.20 -18.15 73.06
C HIS A 736 -21.64 -18.44 72.61
N TYR A 737 -21.83 -18.49 71.29
CA TYR A 737 -23.12 -18.73 70.67
C TYR A 737 -23.02 -19.87 69.67
N ARG A 738 -24.05 -20.73 69.63
CA ARG A 738 -24.32 -21.63 68.53
C ARG A 738 -25.08 -20.87 67.46
N TRP A 739 -24.62 -20.94 66.21
CA TRP A 739 -25.27 -20.30 65.07
C TRP A 739 -25.74 -21.36 64.08
N ASP A 740 -27.00 -21.28 63.69
CA ASP A 740 -27.60 -22.21 62.74
C ASP A 740 -28.30 -21.46 61.59
N ALA A 741 -28.12 -21.95 60.36
CA ALA A 741 -28.91 -21.54 59.21
C ALA A 741 -30.05 -22.55 59.00
N VAL A 742 -31.29 -22.07 59.03
CA VAL A 742 -32.49 -22.90 58.91
C VAL A 742 -33.09 -22.70 57.52
N PHE A 743 -33.15 -23.79 56.76
CA PHE A 743 -33.70 -23.86 55.41
C PHE A 743 -35.03 -24.60 55.41
N ASP A 744 -36.02 -24.07 54.70
CA ASP A 744 -37.33 -24.69 54.57
C ASP A 744 -37.37 -25.67 53.38
N PHE A 745 -37.44 -26.96 53.69
CA PHE A 745 -37.54 -28.06 52.73
C PHE A 745 -38.98 -28.57 52.55
N SER A 746 -40.00 -27.90 53.10
CA SER A 746 -41.41 -28.32 53.01
C SER A 746 -41.91 -28.48 51.57
N LYS A 747 -41.42 -27.63 50.65
CA LYS A 747 -41.79 -27.63 49.22
C LYS A 747 -40.80 -28.36 48.32
N VAL A 748 -39.77 -28.98 48.88
CA VAL A 748 -38.71 -29.68 48.12
C VAL A 748 -39.08 -31.16 47.98
N PRO A 749 -39.20 -31.70 46.75
CA PRO A 749 -39.44 -33.13 46.54
C PRO A 749 -38.29 -34.00 47.07
N SER A 750 -38.61 -35.11 47.73
CA SER A 750 -37.61 -36.10 48.16
C SER A 750 -36.82 -36.65 46.98
N GLY A 751 -35.53 -36.93 47.18
CA GLY A 751 -34.61 -37.41 46.16
C GLY A 751 -34.05 -36.33 45.20
N LYS A 752 -34.54 -35.09 45.26
CA LYS A 752 -33.98 -33.98 44.48
C LYS A 752 -32.84 -33.31 45.26
N PRO A 753 -31.62 -33.19 44.69
CA PRO A 753 -30.54 -32.45 45.33
C PRO A 753 -30.81 -30.93 45.25
N MET A 754 -30.64 -30.25 46.37
CA MET A 754 -30.78 -28.81 46.52
C MET A 754 -29.45 -28.21 46.93
N GLU A 755 -29.10 -27.11 46.28
CA GLU A 755 -27.88 -26.36 46.55
C GLU A 755 -28.17 -25.26 47.58
N LEU A 756 -27.40 -25.27 48.67
CA LEU A 756 -27.45 -24.28 49.74
C LEU A 756 -26.09 -23.59 49.81
N MET A 757 -26.07 -22.27 49.79
CA MET A 757 -24.86 -21.45 49.84
C MET A 757 -24.93 -20.48 51.00
N VAL A 758 -23.88 -20.45 51.81
CA VAL A 758 -23.76 -19.56 52.97
C VAL A 758 -22.39 -18.88 52.96
N GLU A 759 -22.41 -17.58 53.20
CA GLU A 759 -21.21 -16.78 53.40
C GLU A 759 -21.17 -16.23 54.82
N VAL A 760 -20.06 -16.47 55.51
CA VAL A 760 -19.86 -16.10 56.90
C VAL A 760 -18.61 -15.24 57.03
N GLN A 761 -18.74 -14.15 57.78
CA GLN A 761 -17.62 -13.38 58.30
C GLN A 761 -17.55 -13.53 59.81
N SER A 762 -16.45 -14.07 60.30
CA SER A 762 -16.27 -14.45 61.71
C SER A 762 -14.99 -13.85 62.29
N PRO A 763 -14.95 -13.48 63.57
CA PRO A 763 -13.71 -13.13 64.29
C PRO A 763 -12.80 -14.35 64.55
N GLY A 764 -13.20 -15.55 64.11
CA GLY A 764 -12.33 -16.72 64.03
C GLY A 764 -12.08 -17.47 65.33
N LEU A 765 -12.99 -17.36 66.29
CA LEU A 765 -12.89 -18.03 67.60
C LEU A 765 -12.90 -19.57 67.54
N PHE A 766 -13.32 -20.16 66.41
CA PHE A 766 -13.23 -21.61 66.17
C PHE A 766 -11.85 -22.07 65.67
N LEU A 767 -10.97 -21.11 65.32
CA LEU A 767 -9.57 -21.38 65.10
C LEU A 767 -8.83 -21.17 66.42
N TYR A 768 -7.98 -22.12 66.77
CA TYR A 768 -7.06 -22.00 67.91
C TYR A 768 -5.64 -22.10 67.38
N GLY A 769 -4.72 -21.32 67.94
CA GLY A 769 -3.38 -21.29 67.40
C GLY A 769 -2.51 -20.21 68.01
N SER A 770 -1.23 -20.30 67.71
CA SER A 770 -0.23 -19.29 68.03
C SER A 770 0.31 -18.67 66.75
N ASN A 771 1.29 -17.77 66.86
CA ASN A 771 2.01 -17.31 65.68
C ASN A 771 2.75 -18.44 64.93
N ALA A 772 2.97 -19.62 65.54
CA ALA A 772 3.68 -20.74 64.94
C ALA A 772 2.76 -21.80 64.30
N ALA A 773 1.53 -21.98 64.79
CA ALA A 773 0.62 -23.01 64.30
C ALA A 773 -0.84 -22.60 64.43
N THR A 774 -1.71 -23.15 63.59
CA THR A 774 -3.16 -22.94 63.64
C THR A 774 -3.89 -24.27 63.48
N GLY A 775 -4.90 -24.49 64.30
CA GLY A 775 -5.86 -25.58 64.21
C GLY A 775 -7.25 -25.07 63.89
N MET A 776 -7.99 -25.87 63.12
CA MET A 776 -9.37 -25.66 62.73
C MET A 776 -10.18 -26.91 63.04
N THR A 777 -11.22 -26.73 63.86
CA THR A 777 -12.15 -27.82 64.20
C THR A 777 -13.49 -27.61 63.51
N PHE A 778 -14.08 -28.68 63.00
CA PHE A 778 -15.44 -28.68 62.47
C PHE A 778 -16.15 -30.01 62.74
N ALA A 779 -17.46 -29.91 62.94
CA ALA A 779 -18.34 -31.04 63.22
C ALA A 779 -19.09 -31.50 61.97
N ILE A 780 -19.41 -32.80 61.89
CA ILE A 780 -20.32 -33.37 60.90
C ILE A 780 -21.62 -33.80 61.60
N GLU A 781 -22.74 -33.27 61.11
CA GLU A 781 -24.08 -33.45 61.72
C GLU A 781 -24.97 -34.41 60.92
N ALA A 782 -24.65 -34.66 59.66
CA ALA A 782 -25.37 -35.59 58.78
C ALA A 782 -24.39 -36.40 57.94
N GLN A 783 -24.83 -37.56 57.45
CA GLN A 783 -24.02 -38.39 56.56
C GLN A 783 -23.61 -37.59 55.31
N THR A 784 -22.30 -37.40 55.14
CA THR A 784 -21.73 -36.55 54.09
C THR A 784 -20.85 -37.39 53.16
N SER A 785 -21.20 -37.41 51.87
CA SER A 785 -20.53 -38.28 50.90
C SER A 785 -19.13 -37.78 50.54
N GLU A 786 -18.97 -36.46 50.39
CA GLU A 786 -17.68 -35.82 50.21
C GLU A 786 -17.62 -34.43 50.89
N LEU A 787 -16.46 -34.12 51.45
CA LEU A 787 -16.08 -32.79 51.93
C LEU A 787 -14.88 -32.31 51.13
N LEU A 788 -14.99 -31.12 50.56
CA LEU A 788 -13.95 -30.41 49.84
C LEU A 788 -13.66 -29.09 50.57
N GLN A 789 -12.42 -28.89 51.00
CA GLN A 789 -12.03 -27.70 51.73
C GLN A 789 -10.83 -27.03 51.08
N TRP A 790 -10.91 -25.71 50.91
CA TRP A 790 -9.79 -24.82 50.60
C TRP A 790 -9.54 -23.88 51.77
N VAL A 791 -8.28 -23.72 52.15
CA VAL A 791 -7.84 -22.79 53.19
C VAL A 791 -6.77 -21.89 52.59
N LEU A 792 -7.09 -20.61 52.35
CA LEU A 792 -6.10 -19.61 51.97
C LEU A 792 -5.38 -19.13 53.23
N MET A 793 -4.05 -19.24 53.24
CA MET A 793 -3.23 -18.88 54.40
C MET A 793 -3.25 -17.37 54.70
N PRO A 794 -2.96 -16.96 55.95
CA PRO A 794 -2.77 -15.56 56.30
C PRO A 794 -1.74 -14.86 55.41
N LYS A 795 -1.95 -13.57 55.14
CA LYS A 795 -1.06 -12.81 54.24
C LYS A 795 0.38 -12.85 54.74
N GLY A 796 1.28 -13.35 53.89
CA GLY A 796 2.71 -13.45 54.19
C GLY A 796 3.10 -14.66 55.04
N ARG A 797 2.20 -15.65 55.23
CA ARG A 797 2.51 -16.92 55.88
C ARG A 797 2.33 -18.08 54.92
N GLU A 798 3.24 -19.03 54.99
CA GLU A 798 3.21 -20.28 54.24
C GLU A 798 3.05 -21.44 55.23
N TYR A 799 2.23 -22.45 54.93
CA TYR A 799 2.20 -23.64 55.78
C TYR A 799 3.41 -24.54 55.50
N ASN A 800 3.83 -25.31 56.51
CA ASN A 800 4.96 -26.22 56.42
C ASN A 800 4.51 -27.68 56.52
N LYS A 801 3.88 -28.02 57.64
CA LYS A 801 3.34 -29.34 57.94
C LYS A 801 1.91 -29.18 58.40
N TYR A 802 1.10 -30.19 58.15
CA TYR A 802 -0.27 -30.25 58.64
C TYR A 802 -0.53 -31.61 59.28
N ARG A 803 -1.56 -31.69 60.13
CA ARG A 803 -2.01 -32.89 60.80
C ARG A 803 -3.54 -32.91 60.82
N TYR A 804 -4.13 -34.02 60.43
CA TYR A 804 -5.58 -34.24 60.43
C TYR A 804 -5.94 -35.37 61.38
N ILE A 805 -6.81 -35.09 62.34
CA ILE A 805 -7.35 -36.08 63.26
C ILE A 805 -8.89 -35.99 63.28
N TYR A 806 -9.53 -37.09 63.65
CA TYR A 806 -10.96 -37.14 63.91
C TYR A 806 -11.24 -38.00 65.14
N TYR A 807 -12.25 -37.65 65.90
CA TYR A 807 -12.63 -38.32 67.15
C TYR A 807 -14.15 -38.33 67.31
N GLN A 808 -14.66 -39.29 68.08
CA GLN A 808 -16.08 -39.35 68.41
C GLN A 808 -16.44 -38.17 69.31
N ARG A 809 -17.57 -37.51 69.04
CA ARG A 809 -18.00 -36.31 69.76
C ARG A 809 -18.05 -36.56 71.27
N ASP A 810 -17.58 -35.58 72.03
CA ASP A 810 -17.43 -35.60 73.50
C ASP A 810 -16.41 -36.63 74.06
N HIS A 811 -15.73 -37.37 73.19
CA HIS A 811 -14.75 -38.42 73.55
C HIS A 811 -13.41 -38.20 72.82
N PRO A 812 -12.68 -37.10 73.11
CA PRO A 812 -11.44 -36.75 72.41
C PRO A 812 -10.33 -37.80 72.53
N GLU A 813 -10.38 -38.66 73.55
CA GLU A 813 -9.48 -39.81 73.72
C GLU A 813 -9.59 -40.85 72.60
N THR A 814 -10.68 -40.84 71.82
CA THR A 814 -10.88 -41.73 70.67
C THR A 814 -10.20 -41.25 69.38
N ALA A 815 -9.40 -40.18 69.46
CA ALA A 815 -8.77 -39.55 68.31
C ALA A 815 -7.93 -40.51 67.46
N LYS A 816 -8.21 -40.52 66.17
CA LYS A 816 -7.46 -41.23 65.14
C LYS A 816 -6.94 -40.24 64.12
N GLU A 817 -5.74 -40.52 63.61
CA GLU A 817 -5.18 -39.75 62.50
C GLU A 817 -5.90 -40.14 61.20
N GLY A 818 -6.35 -39.13 60.47
CA GLY A 818 -7.03 -39.30 59.19
C GLY A 818 -6.09 -39.05 58.02
N VAL A 819 -6.42 -39.61 56.86
CA VAL A 819 -5.69 -39.37 55.60
C VAL A 819 -6.65 -38.74 54.60
N PHE A 820 -6.21 -37.69 53.91
CA PHE A 820 -7.00 -37.08 52.85
C PHE A 820 -7.08 -37.99 51.63
N THR A 821 -8.26 -38.13 51.03
CA THR A 821 -8.45 -38.90 49.78
C THR A 821 -7.74 -38.23 48.62
N THR A 822 -7.64 -36.90 48.64
CA THR A 822 -6.87 -36.12 47.68
C THR A 822 -6.38 -34.88 48.40
N GLU A 823 -5.11 -34.53 48.23
CA GLU A 823 -4.51 -33.31 48.75
C GLU A 823 -3.97 -32.46 47.60
N TYR A 824 -4.07 -31.14 47.74
CA TYR A 824 -3.40 -30.19 46.89
C TYR A 824 -2.55 -29.26 47.72
N LEU A 825 -1.26 -29.29 47.40
CA LEU A 825 -0.27 -28.42 47.98
C LEU A 825 0.17 -27.43 46.92
N ALA A 826 -0.25 -26.16 47.05
CA ALA A 826 0.30 -25.11 46.21
C ALA A 826 1.83 -25.10 46.34
N LYS A 827 2.56 -24.94 45.24
CA LYS A 827 4.04 -24.92 45.26
C LYS A 827 4.62 -23.84 46.19
N ASP A 828 3.87 -22.76 46.38
CA ASP A 828 4.19 -21.65 47.28
C ASP A 828 3.65 -21.86 48.71
N SER A 829 2.99 -22.99 49.00
CA SER A 829 2.45 -23.33 50.33
C SER A 829 1.51 -22.25 50.92
N THR A 830 0.85 -21.47 50.06
CA THR A 830 -0.10 -20.41 50.46
C THR A 830 -1.56 -20.85 50.48
N LEU A 831 -1.85 -22.02 49.89
CA LEU A 831 -3.18 -22.61 49.81
C LEU A 831 -3.08 -24.09 50.19
N LEU A 832 -3.83 -24.47 51.22
CA LEU A 832 -4.03 -25.86 51.62
C LEU A 832 -5.41 -26.29 51.15
N ALA A 833 -5.49 -27.35 50.34
CA ALA A 833 -6.76 -27.88 49.88
C ALA A 833 -6.80 -29.40 49.97
N PHE A 834 -7.92 -29.95 50.42
CA PHE A 834 -8.06 -31.38 50.68
C PHE A 834 -9.49 -31.87 50.48
N LYS A 835 -9.60 -33.17 50.20
CA LYS A 835 -10.87 -33.90 50.07
C LYS A 835 -10.94 -35.06 51.05
N ILE A 836 -12.08 -35.19 51.72
CA ILE A 836 -12.42 -36.31 52.60
C ILE A 836 -13.70 -36.97 52.05
N LEU A 837 -13.77 -38.29 52.03
CA LEU A 837 -14.94 -39.05 51.58
C LEU A 837 -15.63 -39.75 52.76
N ALA A 838 -16.94 -39.98 52.62
CA ALA A 838 -17.76 -40.79 53.53
C ALA A 838 -17.64 -40.39 55.01
N LEU A 839 -17.95 -39.13 55.31
CA LEU A 839 -17.94 -38.62 56.69
C LEU A 839 -19.24 -39.01 57.40
N GLU A 840 -19.09 -39.65 58.56
CA GLU A 840 -20.20 -40.10 59.40
C GLU A 840 -20.62 -39.01 60.41
N PRO A 841 -21.92 -38.89 60.74
CA PRO A 841 -22.38 -37.97 61.77
C PRO A 841 -21.88 -38.40 63.15
N GLY A 842 -21.68 -37.43 64.05
CA GLY A 842 -21.25 -37.69 65.43
C GLY A 842 -19.74 -37.77 65.64
N TYR A 843 -18.95 -37.49 64.60
CA TYR A 843 -17.51 -37.26 64.70
C TYR A 843 -17.20 -35.77 64.56
N ASP A 844 -16.17 -35.34 65.29
CA ASP A 844 -15.56 -34.03 65.13
C ASP A 844 -14.19 -34.19 64.47
N HIS A 845 -13.87 -33.25 63.59
CA HIS A 845 -12.68 -33.27 62.75
C HIS A 845 -11.81 -32.08 63.06
N GLU A 846 -10.51 -32.30 63.18
CA GLU A 846 -9.54 -31.29 63.54
C GLU A 846 -8.36 -31.32 62.57
N ILE A 847 -8.06 -30.17 61.98
CA ILE A 847 -6.93 -30.00 61.07
C ILE A 847 -6.06 -28.88 61.59
N SER A 848 -4.79 -29.20 61.86
CA SER A 848 -3.80 -28.23 62.30
C SER A 848 -2.65 -28.13 61.30
N TRP A 849 -2.04 -26.95 61.21
CA TRP A 849 -0.87 -26.70 60.38
C TRP A 849 0.12 -25.76 61.07
N GLU A 850 1.40 -25.97 60.79
CA GLU A 850 2.52 -25.15 61.22
C GLU A 850 2.87 -24.13 60.13
N TYR A 851 3.22 -22.91 60.51
CA TYR A 851 3.73 -21.89 59.57
C TYR A 851 5.25 -22.03 59.40
N ARG A 852 5.75 -21.65 58.21
CA ARG A 852 7.18 -21.53 57.92
C ARG A 852 7.81 -20.28 58.53
#